data_AF-A0AA92V578-F1
#
_entry.id   AF-A0AA92V578-F1
#
_cell.length_a   1.000
_cell.length_b   1.000
_cell.length_c   1.000
_cell.angle_alpha   90.00
_cell.angle_beta   90.00
_cell.angle_gamma   90.00
#
_symmetry.space_group_name_H-M   'P 1'
#
loop_
_entity.id
_entity.type
_entity.pdbx_description
1 polymer ?
#
loop_
_entity_poly.entity_id
_entity_poly.type
_entity_poly.pdbx_seq_one_letter_code
_entity_poly.pdbx_strand_id
1 'polypeptide(L)'
;MKGIRYLGGVVAAYSGNSITSCANYGVVTGSGESVGGIAGYFNSGTIQNSANYGDVTGTDNVGNLIGLAEECNLNNVLGTGNVTATSAKLAGLLVGNIRKSSSTASGILAYNSSAKLTINGTEQTGDAVKAIGGGSLTSAEKIMAFTEEQLKSGLVANQLQKNVSGSARWGQKLNTNDYPLPGSADEVYLDGNLTMNCLGELEGTGTFTNTKPAQEGTFTFKHGDSPKHHKFVAATCTTDGNIEYWECNLCHKSFSNEQMTQMVSSLVVVSATGHEYDENDKCTKCQQEIPFLKLGNNSITIGKVQGEREKISGYNLYKYTAPEDGTLEVTANSNRKNTYGTLWESRTAASCLTSDNSWPDFKITYTVTKGTTYYIGAREFFGKAIEGEVKLNVKMNGLDRELPAGMTGKGTEAEPFVLKTADHLAWFRDCVNECNTLVCAKIADEVKEIDMSTVCHKADTEKQIAELSWTPIGNFDNKYQGTFDGNGKTISNLYINATSEFAGFFGYLAGGNIKNITFDNAKVNSTGIYYTGILAGYAGSCIFENIKTLGNCSVEGKQITGGIAGIAVGNISNCENHAEVKGMGSLGGILGMYYGSDNSITSCANYGAVTGTYRQVGGMVGYFDSGTIQNSANYGDITGKDNVGNLIGEGVICNLNNVLGTGNVTATSDTERAGLLFGRISKSSSAASGILAYNSSAKLTINGAEQTGEAVKAIGEGSLTYPEGVNEADVIKAFTAEQLKSGEVAYLLAEGKVLGEQVWGQQLGKDQYPVPGSDYKVIKAAQGDKDANGNYTYWATFSNQTNDVTLSVPSDRTLKVYNATVSGGKMTLIERSDYQLAKEEGVLLKTDGEYVNAKANETNDLTKASSDENHLVATPAEAQTVTAETGCKLYRLTYNNATTKERLGFYLSNDGISLKATPGKAYLQVSENEAKDPSSAALARSFVFGGGNETTGIDGITIMGTDVQRHGTIEGIFDLQGRKISNPTKGIYIKNNKKVVIK
;
A
#
# COMPACT_ATOMS: atom_id res chain seq x y z
N MET A 1 16.18 24.70 -54.47
CA MET A 1 16.46 25.45 -53.20
C MET A 1 16.17 24.56 -52.00
N LYS A 2 16.81 24.76 -50.83
CA LYS A 2 16.58 23.99 -49.57
C LYS A 2 16.34 24.96 -48.41
N GLY A 3 15.28 24.77 -47.61
CA GLY A 3 14.91 25.63 -46.47
C GLY A 3 14.24 24.84 -45.33
N ILE A 4 14.30 25.37 -44.10
CA ILE A 4 13.96 24.64 -42.85
C ILE A 4 12.52 24.78 -42.35
N ARG A 5 11.74 25.78 -42.82
CA ARG A 5 10.34 25.97 -42.36
C ARG A 5 9.36 26.29 -43.49
N TYR A 6 9.58 27.36 -44.24
CA TYR A 6 8.82 27.69 -45.45
C TYR A 6 9.75 27.79 -46.64
N LEU A 7 9.36 27.21 -47.78
CA LEU A 7 10.15 27.26 -49.00
C LEU A 7 9.26 27.48 -50.23
N GLY A 8 9.56 28.52 -51.00
CA GLY A 8 8.91 28.81 -52.28
C GLY A 8 9.91 28.94 -53.41
N GLY A 9 9.52 28.57 -54.64
CA GLY A 9 10.33 28.77 -55.84
C GLY A 9 10.53 30.25 -56.21
N VAL A 10 9.56 31.12 -55.84
CA VAL A 10 9.64 32.58 -56.04
C VAL A 10 9.77 33.29 -54.69
N VAL A 11 8.94 32.93 -53.70
CA VAL A 11 8.93 33.58 -52.38
C VAL A 11 8.70 32.57 -51.24
N ALA A 12 9.50 32.61 -50.18
CA ALA A 12 9.36 31.66 -49.07
C ALA A 12 8.04 31.86 -48.29
N ALA A 13 7.71 33.11 -47.95
CA ALA A 13 6.47 33.48 -47.25
C ALA A 13 5.93 34.80 -47.83
N TYR A 14 4.62 34.87 -48.10
CA TYR A 14 3.99 36.05 -48.71
C TYR A 14 2.79 36.56 -47.90
N SER A 15 2.73 37.88 -47.73
CA SER A 15 1.57 38.62 -47.24
C SER A 15 1.52 39.96 -47.95
N GLY A 16 0.52 40.18 -48.81
CA GLY A 16 0.46 41.39 -49.64
C GLY A 16 -0.66 41.34 -50.68
N ASN A 17 -0.60 42.25 -51.66
CA ASN A 17 -1.68 42.41 -52.65
C ASN A 17 -1.68 41.30 -53.72
N SER A 18 -0.59 41.15 -54.48
CA SER A 18 -0.49 40.11 -55.52
C SER A 18 0.93 39.64 -55.85
N ILE A 19 1.06 38.39 -56.26
CA ILE A 19 2.18 37.85 -57.07
C ILE A 19 1.66 37.73 -58.51
N THR A 20 2.25 38.47 -59.44
CA THR A 20 1.73 38.61 -60.81
C THR A 20 2.80 38.29 -61.85
N SER A 21 2.44 37.50 -62.87
CA SER A 21 3.31 37.21 -64.02
C SER A 21 4.66 36.58 -63.64
N CYS A 22 4.67 35.74 -62.61
CA CYS A 22 5.87 35.04 -62.15
C CYS A 22 5.88 33.59 -62.64
N ALA A 23 7.06 33.07 -62.97
CA ALA A 23 7.25 31.68 -63.33
C ALA A 23 8.40 31.06 -62.53
N ASN A 24 8.20 29.83 -62.05
CA ASN A 24 9.30 28.99 -61.55
C ASN A 24 9.51 27.79 -62.48
N TYR A 25 10.75 27.60 -62.94
CA TYR A 25 11.16 26.46 -63.76
C TYR A 25 12.04 25.47 -62.98
N GLY A 26 12.56 25.87 -61.81
CA GLY A 26 13.49 25.06 -61.04
C GLY A 26 12.79 24.06 -60.11
N VAL A 27 13.44 22.94 -59.84
CA VAL A 27 13.00 21.97 -58.82
C VAL A 27 13.10 22.59 -57.42
N VAL A 28 12.02 22.46 -56.64
CA VAL A 28 11.93 22.98 -55.26
C VAL A 28 11.89 21.80 -54.29
N THR A 29 12.87 21.69 -53.38
CA THR A 29 12.99 20.57 -52.44
C THR A 29 13.25 21.08 -51.03
N GLY A 30 12.24 21.03 -50.16
CA GLY A 30 12.33 21.49 -48.77
C GLY A 30 12.15 20.36 -47.77
N SER A 31 12.71 20.53 -46.57
CA SER A 31 12.43 19.67 -45.41
C SER A 31 11.57 20.39 -44.35
N GLY A 32 11.01 21.54 -44.71
CA GLY A 32 10.20 22.39 -43.82
C GLY A 32 8.70 22.15 -43.94
N GLU A 33 7.96 22.65 -42.95
CA GLU A 33 6.50 22.52 -42.77
C GLU A 33 5.67 22.86 -44.02
N SER A 34 6.10 23.80 -44.89
CA SER A 34 5.34 24.17 -46.09
C SER A 34 6.23 24.48 -47.30
N VAL A 35 5.99 23.80 -48.41
CA VAL A 35 6.79 23.90 -49.63
C VAL A 35 5.89 24.11 -50.85
N GLY A 36 6.18 25.14 -51.64
CA GLY A 36 5.47 25.43 -52.89
C GLY A 36 6.36 25.89 -54.04
N GLY A 37 5.91 25.73 -55.28
CA GLY A 37 6.66 26.15 -56.46
C GLY A 37 6.65 27.66 -56.70
N ILE A 38 5.61 28.38 -56.26
CA ILE A 38 5.59 29.85 -56.22
C ILE A 38 5.84 30.34 -54.79
N ALA A 39 5.02 29.90 -53.84
CA ALA A 39 5.06 30.34 -52.45
C ALA A 39 5.04 29.16 -51.45
N GLY A 40 5.90 29.20 -50.43
CA GLY A 40 5.88 28.21 -49.34
C GLY A 40 4.70 28.41 -48.39
N TYR A 41 4.64 29.58 -47.76
CA TYR A 41 3.54 30.04 -46.91
C TYR A 41 2.87 31.28 -47.51
N PHE A 42 1.53 31.30 -47.54
CA PHE A 42 0.75 32.38 -48.14
C PHE A 42 -0.34 32.85 -47.18
N ASN A 43 -0.14 34.01 -46.56
CA ASN A 43 -1.06 34.51 -45.54
C ASN A 43 -2.35 35.09 -46.14
N SER A 44 -2.21 35.98 -47.12
CA SER A 44 -3.32 36.67 -47.79
C SER A 44 -2.82 37.34 -49.07
N GLY A 45 -3.68 37.41 -50.09
CA GLY A 45 -3.38 38.08 -51.37
C GLY A 45 -3.80 37.27 -52.59
N THR A 46 -3.36 37.72 -53.77
CA THR A 46 -3.69 37.07 -55.06
C THR A 46 -2.45 36.51 -55.76
N ILE A 47 -2.47 35.26 -56.23
CA ILE A 47 -1.51 34.79 -57.24
C ILE A 47 -2.21 34.82 -58.58
N GLN A 48 -1.67 35.62 -59.51
CA GLN A 48 -2.29 35.82 -60.81
C GLN A 48 -1.32 35.69 -61.99
N ASN A 49 -1.81 35.13 -63.10
CA ASN A 49 -1.04 34.97 -64.34
C ASN A 49 0.35 34.34 -64.14
N SER A 50 0.45 33.39 -63.21
CA SER A 50 1.72 32.84 -62.74
C SER A 50 1.75 31.33 -62.90
N ALA A 51 2.95 30.77 -63.06
CA ALA A 51 3.14 29.37 -63.39
C ALA A 51 4.25 28.70 -62.57
N ASN A 52 4.05 27.45 -62.17
CA ASN A 52 5.14 26.61 -61.72
C ASN A 52 5.28 25.38 -62.63
N TYR A 53 6.46 25.23 -63.22
CA TYR A 53 6.80 24.11 -64.10
C TYR A 53 7.68 23.07 -63.42
N GLY A 54 8.42 23.46 -62.38
CA GLY A 54 9.35 22.57 -61.69
C GLY A 54 8.67 21.64 -60.69
N ASP A 55 9.27 20.47 -60.47
CA ASP A 55 8.83 19.52 -59.45
C ASP A 55 9.00 20.08 -58.03
N VAL A 56 8.05 19.77 -57.14
CA VAL A 56 8.01 20.26 -55.76
C VAL A 56 8.00 19.10 -54.77
N THR A 57 8.98 19.07 -53.87
CA THR A 57 9.12 18.05 -52.82
C THR A 57 9.18 18.69 -51.43
N GLY A 58 8.37 18.21 -50.48
CA GLY A 58 8.29 18.74 -49.11
C GLY A 58 7.86 17.70 -48.06
N THR A 59 7.71 18.11 -46.79
CA THR A 59 7.31 17.22 -45.69
C THR A 59 5.80 17.27 -45.41
N ASP A 60 5.26 18.42 -44.96
CA ASP A 60 3.92 18.48 -44.32
C ASP A 60 2.80 19.18 -45.13
N ASN A 61 3.05 20.32 -45.78
CA ASN A 61 2.09 20.97 -46.67
C ASN A 61 2.78 21.26 -48.01
N VAL A 62 2.44 20.49 -49.05
CA VAL A 62 3.18 20.54 -50.32
C VAL A 62 2.22 20.81 -51.47
N GLY A 63 2.44 21.89 -52.22
CA GLY A 63 1.64 22.19 -53.40
C GLY A 63 2.46 22.70 -54.57
N ASN A 64 1.97 22.47 -55.79
CA ASN A 64 2.70 22.89 -56.97
C ASN A 64 2.89 24.41 -57.03
N LEU A 65 1.87 25.19 -56.67
CA LEU A 65 1.95 26.65 -56.56
C LEU A 65 2.20 27.10 -55.12
N ILE A 66 1.36 26.65 -54.17
CA ILE A 66 1.40 27.08 -52.77
C ILE A 66 1.50 25.87 -51.83
N GLY A 67 2.43 25.90 -50.85
CA GLY A 67 2.48 24.91 -49.79
C GLY A 67 1.30 25.02 -48.82
N LEU A 68 1.26 26.07 -48.00
CA LEU A 68 0.20 26.38 -47.06
C LEU A 68 -0.36 27.78 -47.30
N ALA A 69 -1.68 27.91 -47.39
CA ALA A 69 -2.39 29.18 -47.42
C ALA A 69 -3.28 29.36 -46.19
N GLU A 70 -3.25 30.54 -45.56
CA GLU A 70 -4.31 30.94 -44.62
C GLU A 70 -5.54 31.37 -45.42
N GLU A 71 -5.36 32.33 -46.33
CA GLU A 71 -6.35 32.78 -47.30
C GLU A 71 -5.64 33.09 -48.63
N CYS A 72 -6.19 32.63 -49.76
CA CYS A 72 -5.60 32.93 -51.07
C CYS A 72 -6.64 33.16 -52.16
N ASN A 73 -6.29 34.03 -53.11
CA ASN A 73 -7.02 34.20 -54.36
C ASN A 73 -6.15 33.71 -55.50
N LEU A 74 -6.59 32.67 -56.20
CA LEU A 74 -5.90 32.18 -57.39
C LEU A 74 -6.61 32.68 -58.64
N ASN A 75 -5.85 33.27 -59.57
CA ASN A 75 -6.40 33.83 -60.79
C ASN A 75 -5.55 33.48 -62.01
N ASN A 76 -6.07 32.68 -62.94
CA ASN A 76 -5.40 32.43 -64.23
C ASN A 76 -3.96 31.87 -64.06
N VAL A 77 -3.83 30.73 -63.39
CA VAL A 77 -2.54 30.13 -62.97
C VAL A 77 -2.34 28.75 -63.57
N LEU A 78 -1.08 28.29 -63.65
CA LEU A 78 -0.71 27.00 -64.22
C LEU A 78 0.28 26.23 -63.32
N GLY A 79 0.00 24.98 -62.99
CA GLY A 79 0.93 24.08 -62.31
C GLY A 79 1.18 22.77 -63.08
N THR A 80 2.41 22.50 -63.52
CA THR A 80 2.69 21.30 -64.35
C THR A 80 3.63 20.29 -63.71
N GLY A 81 4.44 20.71 -62.72
CA GLY A 81 5.41 19.83 -62.05
C GLY A 81 4.79 18.77 -61.14
N ASN A 82 5.53 17.70 -60.88
CA ASN A 82 5.16 16.66 -59.91
C ASN A 82 5.19 17.22 -58.48
N VAL A 83 4.37 16.66 -57.59
CA VAL A 83 4.29 17.04 -56.17
C VAL A 83 4.57 15.81 -55.29
N THR A 84 5.59 15.89 -54.43
CA THR A 84 5.95 14.79 -53.51
C THR A 84 5.98 15.26 -52.07
N ALA A 85 5.16 14.67 -51.21
CA ALA A 85 5.16 14.90 -49.76
C ALA A 85 5.66 13.68 -48.99
N THR A 86 6.63 13.85 -48.09
CA THR A 86 7.30 12.73 -47.40
C THR A 86 6.66 12.33 -46.07
N SER A 87 5.88 13.20 -45.40
CA SER A 87 5.20 12.90 -44.13
C SER A 87 3.73 13.33 -44.08
N ALA A 88 3.30 14.24 -44.96
CA ALA A 88 1.99 14.87 -44.96
C ALA A 88 0.80 13.95 -45.26
N LYS A 89 -0.39 14.35 -44.82
CA LYS A 89 -1.69 13.97 -45.45
C LYS A 89 -2.21 15.03 -46.43
N LEU A 90 -1.63 16.24 -46.44
CA LEU A 90 -2.17 17.42 -47.13
C LEU A 90 -1.20 17.90 -48.23
N ALA A 91 -1.32 17.30 -49.41
CA ALA A 91 -0.57 17.68 -50.60
C ALA A 91 -1.50 17.78 -51.82
N GLY A 92 -1.22 18.72 -52.72
CA GLY A 92 -2.08 18.93 -53.89
C GLY A 92 -1.36 19.47 -55.13
N LEU A 93 -1.89 19.15 -56.31
CA LEU A 93 -1.31 19.53 -57.62
C LEU A 93 -1.37 21.03 -57.92
N LEU A 94 -2.04 21.83 -57.09
CA LEU A 94 -1.98 23.29 -57.10
C LEU A 94 -1.63 23.83 -55.71
N VAL A 95 -2.35 23.43 -54.67
CA VAL A 95 -2.15 23.92 -53.29
C VAL A 95 -2.11 22.76 -52.30
N GLY A 96 -1.17 22.79 -51.35
CA GLY A 96 -1.07 21.78 -50.30
C GLY A 96 -2.22 21.85 -49.30
N ASN A 97 -2.42 23.00 -48.66
CA ASN A 97 -3.48 23.20 -47.67
C ASN A 97 -4.00 24.65 -47.62
N ILE A 98 -5.30 24.83 -47.40
CA ILE A 98 -5.98 26.12 -47.21
C ILE A 98 -6.73 26.08 -45.87
N ARG A 99 -6.43 27.01 -44.95
CA ARG A 99 -7.04 27.01 -43.61
C ARG A 99 -8.38 27.74 -43.54
N LYS A 100 -8.52 28.89 -44.21
CA LYS A 100 -9.78 29.66 -44.22
C LYS A 100 -10.59 29.39 -45.47
N SER A 101 -11.90 29.20 -45.29
CA SER A 101 -12.86 28.94 -46.36
C SER A 101 -13.20 30.17 -47.22
N SER A 102 -12.64 31.35 -46.94
CA SER A 102 -12.87 32.59 -47.72
C SER A 102 -11.99 32.71 -48.97
N SER A 103 -11.07 31.76 -49.19
CA SER A 103 -10.17 31.74 -50.35
C SER A 103 -10.94 31.56 -51.66
N THR A 104 -10.57 32.28 -52.72
CA THR A 104 -11.35 32.34 -53.96
C THR A 104 -10.57 31.89 -55.20
N ALA A 105 -11.27 31.34 -56.19
CA ALA A 105 -10.73 31.05 -57.51
C ALA A 105 -11.41 31.92 -58.59
N SER A 106 -10.61 32.46 -59.51
CA SER A 106 -11.08 33.23 -60.66
C SER A 106 -10.25 32.91 -61.92
N GLY A 107 -10.76 33.24 -63.11
CA GLY A 107 -10.12 32.84 -64.37
C GLY A 107 -9.99 31.32 -64.49
N ILE A 108 -8.82 30.84 -64.90
CA ILE A 108 -8.54 29.41 -65.10
C ILE A 108 -7.43 28.94 -64.17
N LEU A 109 -7.66 27.89 -63.40
CA LEU A 109 -6.65 27.24 -62.58
C LEU A 109 -6.29 25.91 -63.25
N ALA A 110 -5.26 25.93 -64.10
CA ALA A 110 -4.86 24.78 -64.89
C ALA A 110 -3.80 23.94 -64.15
N TYR A 111 -3.93 22.62 -64.19
CA TYR A 111 -2.82 21.73 -63.82
C TYR A 111 -2.64 20.56 -64.79
N ASN A 112 -1.43 20.02 -64.86
CA ASN A 112 -1.12 18.85 -65.67
C ASN A 112 -1.75 17.60 -65.03
N SER A 113 -2.69 16.95 -65.71
CA SER A 113 -3.34 15.72 -65.24
C SER A 113 -2.39 14.53 -65.17
N SER A 114 -1.28 14.57 -65.91
CA SER A 114 -0.22 13.54 -65.88
C SER A 114 0.81 13.79 -64.77
N ALA A 115 0.74 14.92 -64.04
CA ALA A 115 1.65 15.19 -62.94
C ALA A 115 1.40 14.23 -61.78
N LYS A 116 2.48 13.64 -61.27
CA LYS A 116 2.43 12.68 -60.17
C LYS A 116 2.26 13.40 -58.84
N LEU A 117 1.25 13.00 -58.08
CA LEU A 117 1.10 13.35 -56.67
C LEU A 117 1.55 12.16 -55.81
N THR A 118 2.69 12.28 -55.14
CA THR A 118 3.23 11.21 -54.26
C THR A 118 3.11 11.65 -52.80
N ILE A 119 2.49 10.82 -51.96
CA ILE A 119 2.32 11.09 -50.52
C ILE A 119 2.88 9.91 -49.74
N ASN A 120 3.82 10.17 -48.84
CA ASN A 120 4.51 9.18 -48.00
C ASN A 120 5.02 7.98 -48.82
N GLY A 121 5.69 8.26 -49.94
CA GLY A 121 6.23 7.24 -50.85
C GLY A 121 5.20 6.54 -51.74
N THR A 122 3.92 6.90 -51.67
CA THR A 122 2.84 6.29 -52.46
C THR A 122 2.30 7.28 -53.51
N GLU A 123 2.38 6.92 -54.78
CA GLU A 123 1.76 7.67 -55.88
C GLU A 123 0.23 7.57 -55.76
N GLN A 124 -0.44 8.71 -55.70
CA GLN A 124 -1.89 8.81 -55.60
C GLN A 124 -2.50 8.65 -57.00
N THR A 125 -3.64 7.96 -57.08
CA THR A 125 -4.37 7.70 -58.33
C THR A 125 -5.87 7.90 -58.11
N GLY A 126 -6.62 8.13 -59.20
CA GLY A 126 -8.08 8.35 -59.14
C GLY A 126 -8.46 9.52 -58.24
N ASP A 127 -9.52 9.35 -57.43
CA ASP A 127 -10.06 10.38 -56.53
C ASP A 127 -9.09 10.84 -55.43
N ALA A 128 -8.00 10.09 -55.19
CA ALA A 128 -6.95 10.48 -54.26
C ALA A 128 -6.04 11.59 -54.81
N VAL A 129 -6.04 11.82 -56.13
CA VAL A 129 -5.32 12.92 -56.77
C VAL A 129 -6.08 14.21 -56.55
N LYS A 130 -5.57 15.06 -55.66
CA LYS A 130 -6.21 16.33 -55.33
C LYS A 130 -5.46 17.51 -55.93
N ALA A 131 -6.18 18.45 -56.52
CA ALA A 131 -5.62 19.76 -56.85
C ALA A 131 -5.35 20.59 -55.58
N ILE A 132 -6.20 20.46 -54.56
CA ILE A 132 -6.09 21.10 -53.25
C ILE A 132 -6.02 20.00 -52.18
N GLY A 133 -4.87 19.86 -51.51
CA GLY A 133 -4.65 18.76 -50.57
C GLY A 133 -5.52 18.82 -49.31
N GLY A 134 -5.75 20.02 -48.78
CA GLY A 134 -6.63 20.31 -47.66
C GLY A 134 -7.29 21.68 -47.79
N GLY A 135 -8.51 21.83 -47.27
CA GLY A 135 -9.29 23.06 -47.39
C GLY A 135 -10.09 23.14 -48.69
N SER A 136 -10.53 24.35 -49.05
CA SER A 136 -11.36 24.59 -50.23
C SER A 136 -11.19 26.01 -50.78
N LEU A 137 -11.50 26.19 -52.07
CA LEU A 137 -11.67 27.49 -52.72
C LEU A 137 -13.16 27.67 -53.04
N THR A 138 -13.67 28.89 -52.86
CA THR A 138 -14.94 29.25 -53.51
C THR A 138 -14.72 29.25 -55.02
N SER A 139 -15.69 28.74 -55.76
CA SER A 139 -15.59 28.58 -57.22
C SER A 139 -14.56 27.52 -57.67
N ALA A 140 -14.43 26.41 -56.93
CA ALA A 140 -13.51 25.31 -57.24
C ALA A 140 -13.73 24.68 -58.63
N GLU A 141 -14.88 24.91 -59.26
CA GLU A 141 -15.15 24.55 -60.66
C GLU A 141 -14.21 25.22 -61.67
N LYS A 142 -13.48 26.28 -61.28
CA LYS A 142 -12.43 26.92 -62.10
C LYS A 142 -11.14 26.11 -62.21
N ILE A 143 -11.00 25.06 -61.39
CA ILE A 143 -9.86 24.15 -61.44
C ILE A 143 -10.08 23.13 -62.57
N MET A 144 -9.15 23.12 -63.53
CA MET A 144 -9.20 22.25 -64.70
C MET A 144 -7.91 21.46 -64.84
N ALA A 145 -8.05 20.15 -65.02
CA ALA A 145 -6.97 19.25 -65.34
C ALA A 145 -6.81 19.17 -66.86
N PHE A 146 -5.58 19.21 -67.37
CA PHE A 146 -5.30 19.09 -68.79
C PHE A 146 -4.22 18.05 -69.02
N THR A 147 -4.39 17.23 -70.07
CA THR A 147 -3.35 16.27 -70.47
C THR A 147 -2.13 16.98 -71.04
N GLU A 148 -1.00 16.27 -71.12
CA GLU A 148 0.21 16.81 -71.74
C GLU A 148 -0.03 17.21 -73.20
N GLU A 149 -0.81 16.43 -73.95
CA GLU A 149 -1.18 16.76 -75.33
C GLU A 149 -2.03 18.04 -75.39
N GLN A 150 -2.96 18.23 -74.46
CA GLN A 150 -3.78 19.43 -74.39
C GLN A 150 -2.94 20.67 -74.02
N LEU A 151 -1.98 20.53 -73.11
CA LEU A 151 -1.02 21.58 -72.77
C LEU A 151 -0.11 21.95 -73.96
N LYS A 152 0.28 20.98 -74.79
CA LYS A 152 1.07 21.18 -76.02
C LYS A 152 0.27 21.76 -77.19
N SER A 153 -1.02 21.45 -77.23
CA SER A 153 -1.89 21.78 -78.37
C SER A 153 -2.13 23.27 -78.59
N GLY A 154 -1.89 24.11 -77.58
CA GLY A 154 -2.30 25.52 -77.60
C GLY A 154 -3.65 25.80 -76.95
N LEU A 155 -4.42 24.76 -76.58
CA LEU A 155 -5.71 24.90 -75.91
C LEU A 155 -5.60 25.71 -74.63
N VAL A 156 -4.72 25.29 -73.73
CA VAL A 156 -4.57 25.94 -72.42
C VAL A 156 -4.02 27.35 -72.57
N ALA A 157 -3.11 27.59 -73.53
CA ALA A 157 -2.61 28.92 -73.85
C ALA A 157 -3.71 29.87 -74.35
N ASN A 158 -4.54 29.44 -75.31
CA ASN A 158 -5.68 30.24 -75.81
C ASN A 158 -6.68 30.57 -74.69
N GLN A 159 -6.95 29.63 -73.79
CA GLN A 159 -7.86 29.83 -72.68
C GLN A 159 -7.29 30.76 -71.60
N LEU A 160 -6.01 30.58 -71.21
CA LEU A 160 -5.32 31.48 -70.27
C LEU A 160 -5.23 32.91 -70.85
N GLN A 161 -4.93 33.05 -72.15
CA GLN A 161 -4.88 34.32 -72.88
C GLN A 161 -6.18 35.12 -72.79
N LYS A 162 -7.34 34.46 -72.98
CA LYS A 162 -8.66 35.10 -72.97
C LYS A 162 -9.09 35.60 -71.59
N ASN A 163 -8.49 35.06 -70.53
CA ASN A 163 -8.80 35.41 -69.14
C ASN A 163 -7.82 36.42 -68.53
N VAL A 164 -6.90 36.98 -69.33
CA VAL A 164 -5.96 37.99 -68.86
C VAL A 164 -6.60 39.36 -68.75
N SER A 165 -6.23 40.12 -67.72
CA SER A 165 -6.52 41.54 -67.58
C SER A 165 -5.24 42.35 -67.40
N GLY A 166 -5.25 43.63 -67.78
CA GLY A 166 -4.10 44.53 -67.65
C GLY A 166 -2.98 44.24 -68.66
N SER A 167 -1.72 44.45 -68.24
CA SER A 167 -0.53 44.30 -69.10
C SER A 167 0.05 42.89 -69.15
N ALA A 168 -0.53 41.92 -68.45
CA ALA A 168 -0.10 40.53 -68.48
C ALA A 168 -0.40 39.90 -69.85
N ARG A 169 0.36 38.85 -70.20
CA ARG A 169 0.18 38.10 -71.45
C ARG A 169 0.44 36.63 -71.20
N TRP A 170 -0.26 35.77 -71.93
CA TRP A 170 0.07 34.36 -72.07
C TRP A 170 0.29 34.07 -73.55
N GLY A 171 1.10 33.08 -73.86
CA GLY A 171 1.34 32.65 -75.23
C GLY A 171 2.04 31.31 -75.26
N GLN A 172 2.11 30.71 -76.44
CA GLN A 172 2.78 29.44 -76.67
C GLN A 172 3.17 29.34 -78.14
N LYS A 173 4.47 29.16 -78.41
CA LYS A 173 4.93 28.84 -79.75
C LYS A 173 4.66 27.36 -80.03
N LEU A 174 3.65 27.09 -80.84
CA LEU A 174 3.22 25.73 -81.16
C LEU A 174 4.35 24.96 -81.86
N ASN A 175 4.42 23.66 -81.60
CA ASN A 175 5.50 22.75 -82.03
C ASN A 175 6.90 23.07 -81.46
N THR A 176 7.04 24.08 -80.58
CA THR A 176 8.31 24.43 -79.92
C THR A 176 8.19 24.40 -78.40
N ASN A 177 7.12 24.93 -77.83
CA ASN A 177 6.90 24.97 -76.39
C ASN A 177 5.92 23.88 -75.95
N ASP A 178 6.32 23.10 -74.95
CA ASP A 178 5.47 22.03 -74.40
C ASP A 178 4.33 22.54 -73.51
N TYR A 179 4.44 23.78 -73.02
CA TYR A 179 3.49 24.38 -72.08
C TYR A 179 3.23 25.85 -72.41
N PRO A 180 2.07 26.41 -72.00
CA PRO A 180 1.81 27.85 -72.03
C PRO A 180 2.83 28.62 -71.19
N LEU A 181 3.31 29.76 -71.68
CA LEU A 181 4.32 30.60 -71.02
C LEU A 181 3.76 31.98 -70.65
N PRO A 182 3.87 32.42 -69.37
CA PRO A 182 3.50 33.77 -68.99
C PRO A 182 4.51 34.76 -69.59
N GLY A 183 4.00 35.86 -70.14
CA GLY A 183 4.78 36.92 -70.79
C GLY A 183 5.20 36.64 -72.24
N SER A 184 4.84 35.49 -72.82
CA SER A 184 5.15 35.20 -74.23
C SER A 184 4.40 36.12 -75.20
N ALA A 185 5.06 36.46 -76.32
CA ALA A 185 4.46 37.22 -77.42
C ALA A 185 3.81 36.32 -78.49
N ASP A 186 4.00 35.00 -78.42
CA ASP A 186 3.46 34.04 -79.37
C ASP A 186 1.99 33.73 -79.05
N GLU A 187 1.06 34.53 -79.55
CA GLU A 187 -0.38 34.33 -79.33
C GLU A 187 -0.90 33.05 -79.99
N VAL A 188 -1.80 32.35 -79.32
CA VAL A 188 -2.52 31.20 -79.86
C VAL A 188 -3.98 31.56 -80.15
N TYR A 189 -4.45 31.25 -81.36
CA TYR A 189 -5.83 31.42 -81.81
C TYR A 189 -6.50 30.07 -82.05
N LEU A 190 -7.83 30.02 -81.90
CA LEU A 190 -8.66 28.86 -82.25
C LEU A 190 -9.27 29.08 -83.64
N ASP A 191 -8.99 28.19 -84.59
CA ASP A 191 -9.58 28.16 -85.93
C ASP A 191 -10.63 27.04 -86.00
N GLY A 192 -11.92 27.39 -86.03
CA GLY A 192 -13.06 26.45 -85.95
C GLY A 192 -13.60 26.20 -84.52
N ASN A 193 -14.80 25.64 -84.38
CA ASN A 193 -15.45 25.41 -83.07
C ASN A 193 -14.99 24.10 -82.42
N LEU A 194 -14.85 24.11 -81.10
CA LEU A 194 -14.41 22.95 -80.30
C LEU A 194 -15.19 22.88 -78.98
N THR A 195 -15.68 21.69 -78.61
CA THR A 195 -16.35 21.44 -77.33
C THR A 195 -15.54 20.47 -76.50
N MET A 196 -15.41 20.74 -75.19
CA MET A 196 -14.80 19.83 -74.22
C MET A 196 -15.84 19.35 -73.22
N ASN A 197 -15.96 18.03 -73.03
CA ASN A 197 -16.82 17.49 -71.99
C ASN A 197 -16.11 17.48 -70.61
N CYS A 198 -16.83 17.17 -69.53
CA CYS A 198 -16.27 17.18 -68.18
C CYS A 198 -15.28 16.05 -67.87
N LEU A 199 -15.03 15.14 -68.83
CA LEU A 199 -13.95 14.15 -68.79
C LEU A 199 -12.70 14.61 -69.55
N GLY A 200 -12.76 15.78 -70.20
CA GLY A 200 -11.65 16.36 -70.96
C GLY A 200 -11.60 15.89 -72.42
N GLU A 201 -12.60 15.17 -72.92
CA GLU A 201 -12.65 14.75 -74.32
C GLU A 201 -13.05 15.92 -75.21
N LEU A 202 -12.38 16.06 -76.36
CA LEU A 202 -12.59 17.14 -77.31
C LEU A 202 -13.41 16.66 -78.52
N GLU A 203 -14.48 17.39 -78.84
CA GLU A 203 -15.34 17.14 -80.00
C GLU A 203 -15.43 18.39 -80.88
N GLY A 204 -15.23 18.23 -82.19
CA GLY A 204 -15.29 19.31 -83.18
C GLY A 204 -14.15 19.24 -84.19
N THR A 205 -14.13 20.18 -85.14
CA THR A 205 -13.11 20.27 -86.20
C THR A 205 -12.10 21.40 -85.96
N GLY A 206 -12.18 22.11 -84.83
CA GLY A 206 -11.33 23.26 -84.54
C GLY A 206 -9.87 22.87 -84.24
N THR A 207 -8.92 23.71 -84.65
CA THR A 207 -7.48 23.54 -84.38
C THR A 207 -6.86 24.83 -83.84
N PHE A 208 -5.80 24.71 -83.03
CA PHE A 208 -5.09 25.87 -82.49
C PHE A 208 -3.89 26.24 -83.37
N THR A 209 -3.66 27.53 -83.57
CA THR A 209 -2.62 28.06 -84.47
C THR A 209 -2.01 29.37 -83.94
N ASN A 210 -0.73 29.61 -84.24
CA ASN A 210 -0.09 30.93 -83.99
C ASN A 210 -0.41 31.97 -85.09
N THR A 211 -1.14 31.59 -86.14
CA THR A 211 -1.57 32.51 -87.21
C THR A 211 -3.02 32.90 -87.00
N LYS A 212 -3.31 34.20 -86.90
CA LYS A 212 -4.66 34.70 -86.65
C LYS A 212 -5.64 34.32 -87.79
N PRO A 213 -6.70 33.54 -87.52
CA PRO A 213 -7.71 33.20 -88.52
C PRO A 213 -8.62 34.41 -88.82
N ALA A 214 -9.37 34.33 -89.94
CA ALA A 214 -10.31 35.39 -90.35
C ALA A 214 -11.47 35.58 -89.36
N GLN A 215 -11.93 34.49 -88.75
CA GLN A 215 -12.90 34.47 -87.66
C GLN A 215 -12.42 33.46 -86.61
N GLU A 216 -12.30 33.89 -85.36
CA GLU A 216 -11.89 33.00 -84.27
C GLU A 216 -13.05 32.08 -83.87
N GLY A 217 -12.75 30.80 -83.68
CA GLY A 217 -13.72 29.78 -83.27
C GLY A 217 -14.14 29.89 -81.81
N THR A 218 -15.22 29.20 -81.46
CA THR A 218 -15.78 29.16 -80.10
C THR A 218 -15.40 27.88 -79.38
N PHE A 219 -14.91 28.01 -78.14
CA PHE A 219 -14.65 26.88 -77.23
C PHE A 219 -15.80 26.75 -76.22
N THR A 220 -16.39 25.57 -76.09
CA THR A 220 -17.52 25.30 -75.17
C THR A 220 -17.19 24.18 -74.19
N PHE A 221 -17.57 24.30 -72.90
CA PHE A 221 -17.44 23.24 -71.90
C PHE A 221 -18.81 22.68 -71.50
N LYS A 222 -18.98 21.35 -71.41
CA LYS A 222 -20.26 20.69 -71.07
C LYS A 222 -20.12 19.58 -70.02
N HIS A 223 -21.08 19.49 -69.10
CA HIS A 223 -21.28 18.33 -68.21
C HIS A 223 -22.16 17.26 -68.88
N GLY A 224 -22.27 16.07 -68.28
CA GLY A 224 -23.09 14.97 -68.82
C GLY A 224 -24.58 15.30 -68.89
N ASP A 225 -25.37 14.50 -69.61
CA ASP A 225 -26.77 14.85 -69.90
C ASP A 225 -27.81 14.21 -68.94
N SER A 226 -27.38 13.43 -67.93
CA SER A 226 -28.27 12.60 -67.09
C SER A 226 -27.87 12.56 -65.60
N PRO A 227 -28.02 13.63 -64.80
CA PRO A 227 -27.60 13.65 -63.39
C PRO A 227 -28.45 12.76 -62.47
N LYS A 228 -27.86 12.24 -61.40
CA LYS A 228 -28.52 11.48 -60.33
C LYS A 228 -29.06 12.43 -59.24
N HIS A 229 -30.35 12.34 -58.94
CA HIS A 229 -31.01 13.18 -57.92
C HIS A 229 -30.97 12.56 -56.51
N HIS A 230 -30.59 13.36 -55.52
CA HIS A 230 -30.56 13.00 -54.10
C HIS A 230 -31.51 13.92 -53.32
N LYS A 231 -32.52 13.33 -52.66
CA LYS A 231 -33.55 14.06 -51.91
C LYS A 231 -33.05 14.51 -50.53
N PHE A 232 -33.66 15.55 -50.00
CA PHE A 232 -33.44 16.04 -48.63
C PHE A 232 -33.70 14.94 -47.57
N VAL A 233 -32.80 14.84 -46.58
CA VAL A 233 -32.94 14.00 -45.38
C VAL A 233 -32.64 14.86 -44.15
N ALA A 234 -33.57 14.90 -43.19
CA ALA A 234 -33.35 15.63 -41.94
C ALA A 234 -32.33 14.92 -41.04
N ALA A 235 -31.52 15.68 -40.30
CA ALA A 235 -30.63 15.13 -39.28
C ALA A 235 -31.42 14.63 -38.05
N THR A 236 -30.93 13.58 -37.41
CA THR A 236 -31.52 13.02 -36.18
C THR A 236 -30.74 13.50 -34.94
N CYS A 237 -31.01 12.90 -33.77
CA CYS A 237 -30.25 13.18 -32.55
C CYS A 237 -28.78 12.76 -32.68
N THR A 238 -28.49 11.67 -33.40
CA THR A 238 -27.18 11.02 -33.44
C THR A 238 -26.63 10.80 -34.85
N THR A 239 -27.44 11.00 -35.90
CA THR A 239 -27.08 10.77 -37.32
C THR A 239 -27.23 12.05 -38.13
N ASP A 240 -26.27 12.29 -39.03
CA ASP A 240 -26.32 13.41 -39.97
C ASP A 240 -27.40 13.19 -41.05
N GLY A 241 -28.01 14.28 -41.53
CA GLY A 241 -28.89 14.34 -42.69
C GLY A 241 -28.21 14.97 -43.91
N ASN A 242 -28.97 15.28 -44.96
CA ASN A 242 -28.47 15.97 -46.16
C ASN A 242 -29.48 16.94 -46.79
N ILE A 243 -28.98 17.97 -47.50
CA ILE A 243 -29.83 18.80 -48.36
C ILE A 243 -30.17 18.09 -49.68
N GLU A 244 -31.06 18.65 -50.48
CA GLU A 244 -31.35 18.17 -51.84
C GLU A 244 -30.26 18.59 -52.83
N TYR A 245 -29.80 17.66 -53.70
CA TYR A 245 -28.76 17.92 -54.71
C TYR A 245 -28.80 16.96 -55.91
N TRP A 246 -28.11 17.31 -57.00
CA TRP A 246 -27.94 16.52 -58.23
C TRP A 246 -26.47 16.19 -58.46
N GLU A 247 -26.15 14.95 -58.77
CA GLU A 247 -24.81 14.45 -59.00
C GLU A 247 -24.60 14.17 -60.49
N CYS A 248 -23.59 14.78 -61.13
CA CYS A 248 -23.27 14.50 -62.53
C CYS A 248 -22.93 13.02 -62.73
N ASN A 249 -23.55 12.38 -63.72
CA ASN A 249 -23.32 10.96 -64.00
C ASN A 249 -21.92 10.65 -64.58
N LEU A 250 -21.22 11.65 -65.12
CA LEU A 250 -19.88 11.46 -65.68
C LEU A 250 -18.78 11.78 -64.67
N CYS A 251 -18.86 12.92 -63.98
CA CYS A 251 -17.80 13.38 -63.08
C CYS A 251 -18.13 13.31 -61.59
N HIS A 252 -19.32 12.82 -61.23
CA HIS A 252 -19.79 12.64 -59.85
C HIS A 252 -19.78 13.90 -58.96
N LYS A 253 -19.57 15.08 -59.56
CA LYS A 253 -19.66 16.35 -58.84
C LYS A 253 -21.12 16.66 -58.52
N SER A 254 -21.34 17.27 -57.36
CA SER A 254 -22.68 17.63 -56.86
C SER A 254 -23.05 19.06 -57.24
N PHE A 255 -24.33 19.28 -57.55
CA PHE A 255 -24.90 20.52 -58.07
C PHE A 255 -26.24 20.81 -57.40
N SER A 256 -26.59 22.09 -57.30
CA SER A 256 -27.85 22.56 -56.71
C SER A 256 -29.03 22.50 -57.68
N ASN A 257 -28.75 22.24 -58.97
CA ASN A 257 -29.77 22.16 -60.01
C ASN A 257 -29.47 21.04 -61.02
N GLU A 258 -30.51 20.63 -61.73
CA GLU A 258 -30.47 19.58 -62.75
C GLU A 258 -29.59 19.97 -63.95
N GLN A 259 -29.52 21.26 -64.31
CA GLN A 259 -28.69 21.73 -65.43
C GLN A 259 -27.19 21.69 -65.14
N MET A 260 -26.77 21.31 -63.93
CA MET A 260 -25.38 21.23 -63.49
C MET A 260 -24.59 22.52 -63.76
N THR A 261 -25.26 23.65 -63.56
CA THR A 261 -24.67 24.99 -63.76
C THR A 261 -24.12 25.59 -62.47
N GLN A 262 -24.51 25.05 -61.31
CA GLN A 262 -24.09 25.55 -59.99
C GLN A 262 -23.64 24.39 -59.10
N MET A 263 -22.33 24.22 -58.94
CA MET A 263 -21.72 23.16 -58.12
C MET A 263 -21.91 23.45 -56.62
N VAL A 264 -22.09 22.41 -55.80
CA VAL A 264 -22.27 22.50 -54.34
C VAL A 264 -21.25 21.59 -53.66
N SER A 265 -20.27 22.17 -52.96
CA SER A 265 -19.13 21.43 -52.39
C SER A 265 -19.14 21.25 -50.87
N SER A 266 -19.93 22.01 -50.10
CA SER A 266 -19.87 22.00 -48.62
C SER A 266 -21.20 21.83 -47.88
N LEU A 267 -22.35 22.06 -48.54
CA LEU A 267 -23.66 22.12 -47.89
C LEU A 267 -24.46 20.82 -47.96
N VAL A 268 -23.88 19.73 -48.48
CA VAL A 268 -24.61 18.48 -48.66
C VAL A 268 -25.03 17.85 -47.33
N VAL A 269 -24.28 18.02 -46.23
CA VAL A 269 -24.53 17.34 -44.94
C VAL A 269 -25.12 18.28 -43.89
N VAL A 270 -26.23 17.89 -43.26
CA VAL A 270 -26.84 18.54 -42.08
C VAL A 270 -26.42 17.77 -40.83
N SER A 271 -25.71 18.39 -39.88
CA SER A 271 -25.17 17.66 -38.72
C SER A 271 -26.23 17.26 -37.69
N ALA A 272 -26.02 16.10 -37.03
CA ALA A 272 -26.80 15.66 -35.88
C ALA A 272 -26.80 16.71 -34.75
N THR A 273 -27.94 16.88 -34.09
CA THR A 273 -28.16 17.96 -33.12
C THR A 273 -27.98 17.55 -31.65
N GLY A 274 -27.77 16.27 -31.36
CA GLY A 274 -27.72 15.74 -29.99
C GLY A 274 -29.11 15.55 -29.36
N HIS A 275 -29.13 15.01 -28.13
CA HIS A 275 -30.35 14.80 -27.35
C HIS A 275 -30.75 16.05 -26.56
N GLU A 276 -32.04 16.38 -26.57
CA GLU A 276 -32.64 17.44 -25.76
C GLU A 276 -33.75 16.83 -24.89
N TYR A 277 -33.58 16.83 -23.56
CA TYR A 277 -34.46 16.09 -22.65
C TYR A 277 -35.57 16.96 -22.02
N ASP A 278 -36.80 16.44 -21.97
CA ASP A 278 -37.97 17.02 -21.31
C ASP A 278 -37.93 16.85 -19.78
N GLU A 279 -38.91 17.38 -19.05
CA GLU A 279 -38.99 17.28 -17.58
C GLU A 279 -39.02 15.84 -17.03
N ASN A 280 -39.32 14.82 -17.86
CA ASN A 280 -39.36 13.41 -17.49
C ASN A 280 -38.08 12.63 -17.87
N ASP A 281 -36.98 13.34 -18.17
CA ASP A 281 -35.71 12.78 -18.64
C ASP A 281 -35.83 11.99 -19.97
N LYS A 282 -36.81 12.34 -20.83
CA LYS A 282 -36.99 11.78 -22.17
C LYS A 282 -36.56 12.75 -23.24
N CYS A 283 -35.81 12.28 -24.23
CA CYS A 283 -35.42 13.11 -25.35
C CYS A 283 -36.67 13.57 -26.11
N THR A 284 -36.89 14.87 -26.23
CA THR A 284 -38.02 15.48 -26.94
C THR A 284 -38.08 15.05 -28.41
N LYS A 285 -36.94 14.77 -29.03
CA LYS A 285 -36.81 14.39 -30.44
C LYS A 285 -37.00 12.89 -30.70
N CYS A 286 -36.41 12.02 -29.87
CA CYS A 286 -36.41 10.56 -30.10
C CYS A 286 -37.04 9.72 -28.98
N GLN A 287 -37.53 10.35 -27.91
CA GLN A 287 -38.18 9.72 -26.75
C GLN A 287 -37.29 8.80 -25.90
N GLN A 288 -35.98 8.77 -26.16
CA GLN A 288 -35.01 7.99 -25.38
C GLN A 288 -34.86 8.54 -23.95
N GLU A 289 -34.93 7.67 -22.95
CA GLU A 289 -34.68 7.99 -21.53
C GLU A 289 -33.17 8.04 -21.20
N ILE A 290 -32.80 8.89 -20.24
CA ILE A 290 -31.41 8.94 -19.73
C ILE A 290 -31.08 7.63 -18.95
N PRO A 291 -30.08 6.85 -19.39
CA PRO A 291 -29.73 5.57 -18.76
C PRO A 291 -29.06 5.73 -17.39
N PHE A 292 -29.22 4.73 -16.52
CA PHE A 292 -28.53 4.65 -15.22
C PHE A 292 -27.22 3.88 -15.29
N LEU A 293 -26.19 4.41 -14.62
CA LEU A 293 -24.92 3.71 -14.36
C LEU A 293 -25.00 2.92 -13.07
N LYS A 294 -24.23 1.84 -13.00
CA LYS A 294 -23.97 1.03 -11.81
C LYS A 294 -22.51 1.18 -11.37
N LEU A 295 -22.16 0.71 -10.17
CA LEU A 295 -20.76 0.55 -9.79
C LEU A 295 -20.03 -0.36 -10.78
N GLY A 296 -18.77 -0.05 -11.06
CA GLY A 296 -17.94 -0.82 -11.98
C GLY A 296 -18.00 -0.31 -13.41
N ASN A 297 -17.64 -1.19 -14.35
CA ASN A 297 -17.55 -0.85 -15.76
C ASN A 297 -18.93 -0.86 -16.44
N ASN A 298 -19.34 0.29 -16.96
CA ASN A 298 -20.57 0.45 -17.73
C ASN A 298 -20.21 0.67 -19.20
N SER A 299 -20.61 -0.25 -20.08
CA SER A 299 -20.48 -0.05 -21.52
C SER A 299 -21.46 1.01 -22.00
N ILE A 300 -20.95 2.05 -22.65
CA ILE A 300 -21.73 3.19 -23.12
C ILE A 300 -21.42 3.49 -24.60
N THR A 301 -22.25 4.32 -25.22
CA THR A 301 -22.00 4.86 -26.56
C THR A 301 -21.95 6.38 -26.49
N ILE A 302 -20.87 6.98 -26.99
CA ILE A 302 -20.78 8.43 -27.13
C ILE A 302 -21.25 8.79 -28.53
N GLY A 303 -22.50 9.23 -28.62
CA GLY A 303 -23.08 9.75 -29.86
C GLY A 303 -22.51 11.11 -30.26
N LYS A 304 -22.70 11.47 -31.53
CA LYS A 304 -22.37 12.82 -32.04
C LYS A 304 -23.24 13.87 -31.35
N VAL A 305 -22.63 14.97 -30.93
CA VAL A 305 -23.32 16.06 -30.19
C VAL A 305 -22.95 17.43 -30.77
N GLN A 306 -23.90 18.37 -30.73
CA GLN A 306 -23.71 19.76 -31.16
C GLN A 306 -23.91 20.68 -29.95
N GLY A 307 -22.92 21.52 -29.62
CA GLY A 307 -23.01 22.45 -28.49
C GLY A 307 -21.70 22.73 -27.76
N GLU A 308 -21.72 23.82 -26.99
CA GLU A 308 -20.63 24.26 -26.11
C GLU A 308 -20.36 23.24 -24.99
N ARG A 309 -19.11 23.14 -24.53
CA ARG A 309 -18.71 22.22 -23.44
C ARG A 309 -19.19 22.69 -22.07
N GLU A 310 -19.59 23.95 -21.97
CA GLU A 310 -20.08 24.56 -20.73
C GLU A 310 -21.58 24.26 -20.50
N LYS A 311 -22.27 23.69 -21.49
CA LYS A 311 -23.72 23.46 -21.47
C LYS A 311 -24.04 21.97 -21.45
N ILE A 312 -25.03 21.58 -20.66
CA ILE A 312 -25.49 20.19 -20.52
C ILE A 312 -25.96 19.58 -21.86
N SER A 313 -26.47 20.40 -22.78
CA SER A 313 -26.88 19.99 -24.13
C SER A 313 -25.71 19.53 -25.03
N GLY A 314 -24.46 19.83 -24.65
CA GLY A 314 -23.27 19.42 -25.38
C GLY A 314 -22.76 18.02 -25.05
N TYR A 315 -23.51 17.20 -24.30
CA TYR A 315 -23.07 15.91 -23.77
C TYR A 315 -24.09 14.79 -23.98
N ASN A 316 -23.59 13.56 -24.01
CA ASN A 316 -24.42 12.37 -23.78
C ASN A 316 -24.55 12.21 -22.25
N LEU A 317 -25.78 12.12 -21.74
CA LEU A 317 -26.05 12.11 -20.30
C LEU A 317 -26.31 10.70 -19.79
N TYR A 318 -25.91 10.48 -18.54
CA TYR A 318 -26.12 9.27 -17.75
C TYR A 318 -26.53 9.65 -16.32
N LYS A 319 -27.28 8.80 -15.63
CA LYS A 319 -27.68 9.02 -14.23
C LYS A 319 -26.94 8.09 -13.28
N TYR A 320 -26.62 8.57 -12.09
CA TYR A 320 -26.16 7.72 -11.00
C TYR A 320 -26.82 8.18 -9.70
N THR A 321 -27.49 7.26 -9.01
CA THR A 321 -28.07 7.55 -7.69
C THR A 321 -27.12 7.04 -6.63
N ALA A 322 -26.61 7.95 -5.80
CA ALA A 322 -25.63 7.59 -4.78
C ALA A 322 -26.30 6.69 -3.71
N PRO A 323 -25.81 5.46 -3.49
CA PRO A 323 -26.39 4.56 -2.49
C PRO A 323 -26.06 4.99 -1.05
N GLU A 324 -25.02 5.82 -0.87
CA GLU A 324 -24.53 6.35 0.39
C GLU A 324 -23.85 7.72 0.20
N ASP A 325 -23.51 8.40 1.29
CA ASP A 325 -22.71 9.63 1.26
C ASP A 325 -21.24 9.28 0.98
N GLY A 326 -20.52 10.11 0.24
CA GLY A 326 -19.08 9.90 0.02
C GLY A 326 -18.53 10.50 -1.27
N THR A 327 -17.47 9.92 -1.81
CA THR A 327 -16.79 10.40 -3.03
C THR A 327 -17.12 9.49 -4.21
N LEU A 328 -17.81 10.04 -5.21
CA LEU A 328 -18.03 9.42 -6.52
C LEU A 328 -16.82 9.68 -7.42
N GLU A 329 -16.25 8.64 -8.00
CA GLU A 329 -15.25 8.71 -9.06
C GLU A 329 -15.81 8.09 -10.34
N VAL A 330 -15.70 8.78 -11.47
CA VAL A 330 -16.10 8.25 -12.78
C VAL A 330 -14.96 8.45 -13.78
N THR A 331 -14.43 7.35 -14.32
CA THR A 331 -13.33 7.39 -15.28
C THR A 331 -13.76 6.78 -16.61
N ALA A 332 -13.41 7.41 -17.72
CA ALA A 332 -13.63 6.86 -19.05
C ALA A 332 -12.51 5.90 -19.48
N ASN A 333 -12.85 4.94 -20.34
CA ASN A 333 -11.89 4.23 -21.18
C ASN A 333 -12.43 4.27 -22.62
N SER A 334 -11.76 5.06 -23.46
CA SER A 334 -12.19 5.39 -24.82
C SER A 334 -11.27 4.84 -25.89
N ASN A 335 -10.35 3.94 -25.54
CA ASN A 335 -9.38 3.35 -26.47
C ASN A 335 -8.56 4.40 -27.24
N ARG A 336 -8.00 5.38 -26.51
CA ARG A 336 -7.16 6.48 -27.02
C ARG A 336 -7.90 7.56 -27.83
N LYS A 337 -9.21 7.73 -27.61
CA LYS A 337 -9.98 8.86 -28.17
C LYS A 337 -10.09 9.97 -27.13
N ASN A 338 -10.01 11.22 -27.55
CA ASN A 338 -10.04 12.32 -26.60
C ASN A 338 -11.47 12.53 -26.09
N THR A 339 -11.73 12.17 -24.84
CA THR A 339 -13.03 12.34 -24.20
C THR A 339 -13.01 13.46 -23.17
N TYR A 340 -14.19 14.01 -22.91
CA TYR A 340 -14.40 15.05 -21.92
C TYR A 340 -15.66 14.74 -21.13
N GLY A 341 -15.59 14.92 -19.81
CA GLY A 341 -16.68 14.57 -18.90
C GLY A 341 -16.93 15.64 -17.86
N THR A 342 -18.16 15.68 -17.36
CA THR A 342 -18.56 16.58 -16.27
C THR A 342 -19.78 16.02 -15.54
N LEU A 343 -20.15 16.65 -14.42
CA LEU A 343 -21.22 16.21 -13.53
C LEU A 343 -22.12 17.39 -13.14
N TRP A 344 -23.42 17.11 -13.02
CA TRP A 344 -24.44 18.04 -12.54
C TRP A 344 -25.29 17.42 -11.43
N GLU A 345 -25.66 18.23 -10.43
CA GLU A 345 -26.59 17.83 -9.35
C GLU A 345 -28.06 17.86 -9.81
N SER A 346 -28.36 18.61 -10.88
CA SER A 346 -29.66 18.59 -11.57
C SER A 346 -29.49 19.12 -13.00
N ARG A 347 -30.49 18.91 -13.88
CA ARG A 347 -30.42 19.37 -15.28
C ARG A 347 -30.37 20.89 -15.46
N THR A 348 -30.71 21.65 -14.42
CA THR A 348 -30.70 23.13 -14.42
C THR A 348 -29.60 23.72 -13.54
N ALA A 349 -28.86 22.90 -12.80
CA ALA A 349 -27.73 23.37 -12.00
C ALA A 349 -26.57 23.82 -12.89
N ALA A 350 -25.72 24.69 -12.35
CA ALA A 350 -24.42 24.93 -12.96
C ALA A 350 -23.60 23.62 -12.94
N SER A 351 -22.76 23.40 -13.96
CA SER A 351 -21.85 22.26 -13.97
C SER A 351 -20.88 22.35 -12.79
N CYS A 352 -20.64 21.25 -12.09
CA CYS A 352 -19.75 21.23 -10.93
C CYS A 352 -18.24 21.22 -11.28
N LEU A 353 -17.84 21.64 -12.50
CA LEU A 353 -16.48 21.81 -13.11
C LEU A 353 -15.32 21.02 -12.47
N THR A 354 -14.47 20.23 -13.15
CA THR A 354 -14.25 19.76 -14.53
C THR A 354 -13.42 18.48 -14.39
N SER A 355 -13.51 17.54 -15.34
CA SER A 355 -12.53 16.46 -15.41
C SER A 355 -11.10 17.00 -15.33
N ASP A 356 -10.19 16.30 -14.65
CA ASP A 356 -8.80 16.68 -14.38
C ASP A 356 -7.88 16.87 -15.62
N ASN A 357 -8.45 16.92 -16.83
CA ASN A 357 -7.73 16.88 -18.10
C ASN A 357 -6.78 15.68 -18.22
N SER A 358 -7.13 14.54 -17.63
CA SER A 358 -6.50 13.26 -18.00
C SER A 358 -6.78 13.01 -19.48
N TRP A 359 -5.73 13.13 -20.32
CA TRP A 359 -5.80 12.81 -21.74
C TRP A 359 -5.28 11.39 -21.92
N PRO A 360 -5.96 10.53 -22.71
CA PRO A 360 -7.12 10.80 -23.56
C PRO A 360 -8.49 10.64 -22.87
N ASP A 361 -8.53 10.09 -21.65
CA ASP A 361 -9.75 9.69 -20.94
C ASP A 361 -10.04 10.56 -19.71
N PHE A 362 -11.26 11.09 -19.59
CA PHE A 362 -11.61 11.94 -18.45
C PHE A 362 -11.74 11.17 -17.13
N LYS A 363 -11.44 11.85 -16.03
CA LYS A 363 -11.74 11.43 -14.65
C LYS A 363 -12.53 12.51 -13.90
N ILE A 364 -13.65 12.13 -13.31
CA ILE A 364 -14.49 12.97 -12.44
C ILE A 364 -14.32 12.47 -11.01
N THR A 365 -14.16 13.38 -10.05
CA THR A 365 -14.22 13.07 -8.61
C THR A 365 -15.12 14.11 -7.94
N TYR A 366 -16.18 13.67 -7.25
CA TYR A 366 -17.18 14.55 -6.64
C TYR A 366 -17.74 14.00 -5.34
N THR A 367 -18.04 14.87 -4.37
CA THR A 367 -18.69 14.45 -3.11
C THR A 367 -20.20 14.36 -3.33
N VAL A 368 -20.79 13.20 -3.04
CA VAL A 368 -22.20 12.89 -3.26
C VAL A 368 -22.94 12.61 -1.95
N THR A 369 -24.26 12.82 -1.98
CA THR A 369 -25.18 12.59 -0.87
C THR A 369 -26.12 11.42 -1.19
N LYS A 370 -26.29 10.53 -0.21
CA LYS A 370 -27.14 9.35 -0.26
C LYS A 370 -28.53 9.67 -0.80
N GLY A 371 -28.99 8.87 -1.75
CA GLY A 371 -30.31 9.00 -2.38
C GLY A 371 -30.42 10.10 -3.44
N THR A 372 -29.39 10.93 -3.62
CA THR A 372 -29.39 11.97 -4.66
C THR A 372 -28.97 11.38 -6.00
N THR A 373 -29.70 11.73 -7.06
CA THR A 373 -29.37 11.35 -8.44
C THR A 373 -28.55 12.45 -9.12
N TYR A 374 -27.34 12.09 -9.55
CA TYR A 374 -26.43 12.96 -10.28
C TYR A 374 -26.46 12.64 -11.78
N TYR A 375 -26.21 13.65 -12.60
CA TYR A 375 -26.16 13.54 -14.06
C TYR A 375 -24.71 13.62 -14.53
N ILE A 376 -24.20 12.55 -15.14
CA ILE A 376 -22.85 12.43 -15.67
C ILE A 376 -22.91 12.69 -17.18
N GLY A 377 -22.16 13.67 -17.66
CA GLY A 377 -21.99 13.94 -19.09
C GLY A 377 -20.71 13.32 -19.63
N ALA A 378 -20.81 12.67 -20.79
CA ALA A 378 -19.66 12.19 -21.56
C ALA A 378 -19.74 12.63 -23.03
N ARG A 379 -18.63 13.12 -23.59
CA ARG A 379 -18.51 13.50 -25.00
C ARG A 379 -17.11 13.24 -25.55
N GLU A 380 -16.99 13.18 -26.87
CA GLU A 380 -15.70 13.35 -27.56
C GLU A 380 -15.34 14.85 -27.59
N PHE A 381 -14.04 15.14 -27.60
CA PHE A 381 -13.52 16.51 -27.47
C PHE A 381 -14.06 17.48 -28.54
N PHE A 382 -14.20 17.03 -29.79
CA PHE A 382 -14.77 17.79 -30.90
C PHE A 382 -16.27 17.49 -31.15
N GLY A 383 -16.91 16.70 -30.28
CA GLY A 383 -18.33 16.33 -30.40
C GLY A 383 -18.62 15.27 -31.45
N LYS A 384 -17.61 14.55 -31.95
CA LYS A 384 -17.79 13.44 -32.88
C LYS A 384 -18.34 12.19 -32.19
N ALA A 385 -18.98 11.32 -32.95
CA ALA A 385 -19.35 10.00 -32.45
C ALA A 385 -18.08 9.15 -32.19
N ILE A 386 -18.11 8.35 -31.13
CA ILE A 386 -17.14 7.27 -30.90
C ILE A 386 -17.92 5.96 -31.00
N GLU A 387 -17.70 5.23 -32.10
CA GLU A 387 -18.25 3.91 -32.33
C GLU A 387 -17.27 2.84 -31.82
N GLY A 388 -17.76 1.90 -31.01
CA GLY A 388 -16.97 0.87 -30.34
C GLY A 388 -16.75 1.16 -28.84
N GLU A 389 -16.96 0.13 -28.01
CA GLU A 389 -17.20 0.14 -26.55
C GLU A 389 -16.37 1.15 -25.73
N VAL A 390 -16.91 2.36 -25.52
CA VAL A 390 -16.45 3.25 -24.46
C VAL A 390 -16.98 2.71 -23.14
N LYS A 391 -16.14 2.65 -22.10
CA LYS A 391 -16.56 2.21 -20.76
C LYS A 391 -16.45 3.36 -19.77
N LEU A 392 -17.46 3.55 -18.93
CA LEU A 392 -17.37 4.39 -17.74
C LEU A 392 -17.20 3.48 -16.53
N ASN A 393 -16.04 3.54 -15.88
CA ASN A 393 -15.82 2.92 -14.58
C ASN A 393 -16.33 3.87 -13.50
N VAL A 394 -17.32 3.43 -12.73
CA VAL A 394 -17.91 4.18 -11.62
C VAL A 394 -17.43 3.58 -10.31
N LYS A 395 -16.81 4.40 -9.47
CA LYS A 395 -16.42 4.03 -8.11
C LYS A 395 -17.12 4.91 -7.09
N MET A 396 -17.53 4.30 -5.98
CA MET A 396 -18.01 4.99 -4.81
C MET A 396 -17.03 4.75 -3.67
N ASN A 397 -16.53 5.83 -3.06
CA ASN A 397 -15.53 5.75 -2.00
C ASN A 397 -14.28 4.92 -2.39
N GLY A 398 -13.92 4.96 -3.67
CA GLY A 398 -12.81 4.17 -4.23
C GLY A 398 -13.19 2.75 -4.66
N LEU A 399 -14.40 2.28 -4.38
CA LEU A 399 -14.88 0.94 -4.72
C LEU A 399 -15.71 0.93 -5.99
N ASP A 400 -15.39 0.02 -6.90
CA ASP A 400 -16.10 -0.19 -8.15
C ASP A 400 -17.05 -1.40 -8.12
N ARG A 401 -17.38 -1.89 -6.92
CA ARG A 401 -18.25 -3.04 -6.72
C ARG A 401 -19.17 -2.85 -5.51
N GLU A 402 -20.32 -3.50 -5.54
CA GLU A 402 -21.24 -3.54 -4.40
C GLU A 402 -20.70 -4.42 -3.28
N LEU A 403 -21.02 -4.05 -2.04
CA LEU A 403 -20.70 -4.87 -0.86
C LEU A 403 -21.60 -6.11 -0.81
N PRO A 404 -21.06 -7.29 -0.46
CA PRO A 404 -21.85 -8.48 -0.19
C PRO A 404 -22.92 -8.24 0.89
N ALA A 405 -24.03 -8.97 0.81
CA ALA A 405 -25.10 -8.86 1.78
C ALA A 405 -24.60 -9.12 3.22
N GLY A 406 -24.84 -8.18 4.13
CA GLY A 406 -24.41 -8.27 5.52
C GLY A 406 -22.98 -7.78 5.79
N MET A 407 -22.23 -7.38 4.76
CA MET A 407 -20.95 -6.68 4.88
C MET A 407 -21.21 -5.17 5.03
N THR A 408 -20.41 -4.51 5.87
CA THR A 408 -20.52 -3.06 6.13
C THR A 408 -19.13 -2.42 6.20
N GLY A 409 -19.06 -1.10 6.32
CA GLY A 409 -17.82 -0.34 6.36
C GLY A 409 -17.40 0.19 4.99
N LYS A 410 -16.43 1.12 5.00
CA LYS A 410 -15.94 1.83 3.80
C LYS A 410 -14.52 1.41 3.42
N GLY A 411 -13.93 0.48 4.15
CA GLY A 411 -12.55 0.07 3.95
C GLY A 411 -11.53 1.12 4.37
N THR A 412 -11.89 2.10 5.20
CA THR A 412 -10.94 3.04 5.78
C THR A 412 -10.48 2.54 7.15
N GLU A 413 -9.43 3.09 7.73
CA GLU A 413 -8.99 2.71 9.08
C GLU A 413 -10.06 3.00 10.15
N ALA A 414 -10.81 4.10 10.00
CA ALA A 414 -11.89 4.49 10.91
C ALA A 414 -13.19 3.69 10.68
N GLU A 415 -13.47 3.31 9.44
CA GLU A 415 -14.64 2.52 9.04
C GLU A 415 -14.18 1.30 8.22
N PRO A 416 -13.49 0.32 8.83
CA PRO A 416 -12.97 -0.83 8.12
C PRO A 416 -14.10 -1.71 7.62
N PHE A 417 -13.84 -2.48 6.57
CA PHE A 417 -14.79 -3.48 6.12
C PHE A 417 -15.02 -4.55 7.18
N VAL A 418 -16.29 -4.78 7.53
CA VAL A 418 -16.70 -5.71 8.58
C VAL A 418 -17.01 -7.07 7.97
N LEU A 419 -16.13 -8.05 8.22
CA LEU A 419 -16.15 -9.38 7.63
C LEU A 419 -16.88 -10.37 8.56
N LYS A 420 -17.78 -11.19 7.98
CA LYS A 420 -18.59 -12.15 8.74
C LYS A 420 -18.47 -13.59 8.26
N THR A 421 -18.11 -13.79 7.01
CA THR A 421 -18.10 -15.09 6.34
C THR A 421 -16.86 -15.22 5.46
N ALA A 422 -16.59 -16.44 5.01
CA ALA A 422 -15.52 -16.70 4.05
C ALA A 422 -15.76 -16.01 2.69
N ASP A 423 -17.02 -15.84 2.28
CA ASP A 423 -17.37 -15.06 1.08
C ASP A 423 -17.00 -13.59 1.22
N HIS A 424 -17.17 -12.99 2.41
CA HIS A 424 -16.71 -11.61 2.66
C HIS A 424 -15.19 -11.53 2.54
N LEU A 425 -14.47 -12.55 3.02
CA LEU A 425 -13.01 -12.63 2.88
C LEU A 425 -12.58 -12.79 1.42
N ALA A 426 -13.26 -13.63 0.64
CA ALA A 426 -13.02 -13.80 -0.79
C ALA A 426 -13.28 -12.48 -1.54
N TRP A 427 -14.38 -11.78 -1.23
CA TRP A 427 -14.64 -10.46 -1.80
C TRP A 427 -13.55 -9.45 -1.42
N PHE A 428 -13.09 -9.45 -0.17
CA PHE A 428 -12.04 -8.55 0.29
C PHE A 428 -10.71 -8.81 -0.42
N ARG A 429 -10.35 -10.09 -0.58
CA ARG A 429 -9.21 -10.53 -1.39
C ARG A 429 -9.32 -9.98 -2.81
N ASP A 430 -10.46 -10.16 -3.47
CA ASP A 430 -10.65 -9.72 -4.85
C ASP A 430 -10.62 -8.18 -4.95
N CYS A 431 -11.15 -7.48 -3.94
CA CYS A 431 -11.06 -6.02 -3.82
C CYS A 431 -9.61 -5.53 -3.78
N VAL A 432 -8.78 -6.15 -2.93
CA VAL A 432 -7.36 -5.82 -2.80
C VAL A 432 -6.59 -6.18 -4.08
N ASN A 433 -6.86 -7.36 -4.64
CA ASN A 433 -6.14 -7.89 -5.80
C ASN A 433 -6.48 -7.16 -7.11
N GLU A 434 -7.50 -6.32 -7.13
CA GLU A 434 -7.90 -5.46 -8.26
C GLU A 434 -7.56 -3.97 -8.01
N CYS A 435 -6.44 -3.71 -7.34
CA CYS A 435 -5.81 -2.38 -7.12
C CYS A 435 -6.32 -1.55 -5.94
N ASN A 436 -7.15 -2.07 -5.04
CA ASN A 436 -7.51 -1.35 -3.80
C ASN A 436 -6.61 -1.79 -2.63
N THR A 437 -5.33 -1.45 -2.66
CA THR A 437 -4.34 -2.03 -1.74
C THR A 437 -4.31 -1.44 -0.33
N LEU A 438 -4.98 -0.30 -0.10
CA LEU A 438 -5.00 0.41 1.17
C LEU A 438 -6.24 0.16 2.03
N VAL A 439 -7.21 -0.61 1.52
CA VAL A 439 -8.46 -0.83 2.24
C VAL A 439 -8.22 -1.59 3.54
N CYS A 440 -8.94 -1.24 4.60
CA CYS A 440 -8.83 -1.90 5.89
C CYS A 440 -10.02 -2.83 6.14
N ALA A 441 -9.80 -3.91 6.89
CA ALA A 441 -10.85 -4.84 7.27
C ALA A 441 -10.74 -5.29 8.73
N LYS A 442 -11.87 -5.64 9.32
CA LYS A 442 -12.01 -6.19 10.66
C LYS A 442 -13.00 -7.36 10.65
N ILE A 443 -12.70 -8.46 11.35
CA ILE A 443 -13.71 -9.51 11.60
C ILE A 443 -14.72 -9.02 12.65
N ALA A 444 -16.01 -9.18 12.36
CA ALA A 444 -17.10 -8.66 13.17
C ALA A 444 -17.08 -9.19 14.62
N ASP A 445 -17.58 -8.39 15.57
CA ASP A 445 -17.51 -8.72 17.01
C ASP A 445 -18.34 -9.96 17.36
N GLU A 446 -19.47 -10.17 16.67
CA GLU A 446 -20.36 -11.33 16.84
C GLU A 446 -19.83 -12.62 16.23
N VAL A 447 -18.80 -12.54 15.37
CA VAL A 447 -18.19 -13.70 14.73
C VAL A 447 -17.20 -14.30 15.72
N LYS A 448 -17.24 -15.62 15.88
CA LYS A 448 -16.21 -16.35 16.64
C LYS A 448 -15.14 -16.92 15.71
N GLU A 449 -15.58 -17.41 14.56
CA GLU A 449 -14.79 -18.16 13.61
C GLU A 449 -15.30 -17.92 12.19
N ILE A 450 -14.38 -17.80 11.23
CA ILE A 450 -14.68 -17.86 9.79
C ILE A 450 -14.10 -19.17 9.25
N ASP A 451 -14.99 -20.08 8.86
CA ASP A 451 -14.62 -21.33 8.18
C ASP A 451 -14.40 -21.10 6.69
N MET A 452 -13.16 -21.31 6.24
CA MET A 452 -12.73 -21.10 4.86
C MET A 452 -13.13 -22.24 3.90
N SER A 453 -13.76 -23.31 4.39
CA SER A 453 -14.09 -24.51 3.60
C SER A 453 -14.98 -24.25 2.38
N THR A 454 -15.69 -23.12 2.33
CA THR A 454 -16.52 -22.70 1.18
C THR A 454 -15.74 -22.01 0.07
N VAL A 455 -14.55 -21.49 0.37
CA VAL A 455 -13.72 -20.71 -0.56
C VAL A 455 -12.35 -21.33 -0.83
N CYS A 456 -11.97 -22.35 -0.05
CA CYS A 456 -10.82 -23.21 -0.31
C CYS A 456 -10.96 -24.56 0.41
N HIS A 457 -10.56 -25.64 -0.27
CA HIS A 457 -10.55 -26.99 0.26
C HIS A 457 -9.69 -27.91 -0.62
N LYS A 458 -9.15 -28.97 -0.01
CA LYS A 458 -8.52 -30.07 -0.76
C LYS A 458 -9.58 -30.80 -1.61
N ALA A 459 -9.16 -31.48 -2.68
CA ALA A 459 -10.03 -32.40 -3.40
C ALA A 459 -10.57 -33.52 -2.50
N ASP A 460 -11.85 -33.87 -2.69
CA ASP A 460 -12.53 -35.00 -2.07
C ASP A 460 -13.14 -35.88 -3.18
N THR A 461 -12.42 -36.94 -3.56
CA THR A 461 -12.80 -37.84 -4.66
C THR A 461 -14.09 -38.62 -4.35
N GLU A 462 -14.36 -38.92 -3.08
CA GLU A 462 -15.56 -39.65 -2.67
C GLU A 462 -16.82 -38.79 -2.84
N LYS A 463 -16.70 -37.50 -2.53
CA LYS A 463 -17.79 -36.51 -2.71
C LYS A 463 -17.78 -35.81 -4.07
N GLN A 464 -16.85 -36.17 -4.95
CA GLN A 464 -16.65 -35.53 -6.26
C GLN A 464 -16.42 -34.01 -6.19
N ILE A 465 -15.75 -33.56 -5.13
CA ILE A 465 -15.39 -32.15 -4.95
C ILE A 465 -13.97 -31.95 -5.47
N ALA A 466 -13.81 -31.08 -6.47
CA ALA A 466 -12.50 -30.70 -6.99
C ALA A 466 -11.69 -29.90 -5.95
N GLU A 467 -10.38 -29.82 -6.11
CA GLU A 467 -9.56 -28.96 -5.26
C GLU A 467 -9.86 -27.48 -5.54
N LEU A 468 -9.93 -26.68 -4.48
CA LEU A 468 -9.99 -25.22 -4.55
C LEU A 468 -8.93 -24.63 -3.61
N SER A 469 -7.91 -24.02 -4.18
CA SER A 469 -6.81 -23.41 -3.41
C SER A 469 -7.11 -21.93 -3.13
N TRP A 470 -6.84 -21.46 -1.91
CA TRP A 470 -6.96 -20.04 -1.57
C TRP A 470 -5.97 -19.20 -2.39
N THR A 471 -6.50 -18.20 -3.10
CA THR A 471 -5.68 -17.17 -3.72
C THR A 471 -5.30 -16.14 -2.64
N PRO A 472 -4.01 -15.83 -2.44
CA PRO A 472 -3.60 -14.90 -1.40
C PRO A 472 -4.17 -13.49 -1.55
N ILE A 473 -4.36 -12.79 -0.43
CA ILE A 473 -4.65 -11.34 -0.41
C ILE A 473 -3.35 -10.58 -0.67
N GLY A 474 -3.36 -9.73 -1.69
CA GLY A 474 -2.18 -9.00 -2.14
C GLY A 474 -1.23 -9.88 -2.97
N ASN A 475 -0.73 -9.32 -4.07
CA ASN A 475 0.18 -9.99 -4.99
C ASN A 475 1.31 -9.04 -5.45
N PHE A 476 2.17 -9.49 -6.37
CA PHE A 476 3.32 -8.71 -6.81
C PHE A 476 2.94 -7.35 -7.41
N ASP A 477 1.85 -7.30 -8.17
CA ASP A 477 1.35 -6.07 -8.80
C ASP A 477 0.54 -5.23 -7.80
N ASN A 478 -0.27 -5.90 -6.97
CA ASN A 478 -1.20 -5.29 -6.02
C ASN A 478 -0.81 -5.65 -4.58
N LYS A 479 0.25 -5.02 -4.07
CA LYS A 479 0.82 -5.28 -2.75
C LYS A 479 -0.06 -4.66 -1.66
N TYR A 480 -0.60 -5.49 -0.76
CA TYR A 480 -1.50 -5.02 0.29
C TYR A 480 -0.75 -4.16 1.32
N GLN A 481 -1.41 -3.09 1.79
CA GLN A 481 -0.84 -2.06 2.66
C GLN A 481 -1.81 -1.58 3.77
N GLY A 482 -3.08 -2.04 3.73
CA GLY A 482 -4.08 -1.67 4.72
C GLY A 482 -3.93 -2.42 6.06
N THR A 483 -4.78 -2.06 7.02
CA THR A 483 -4.88 -2.74 8.31
C THR A 483 -5.88 -3.89 8.21
N PHE A 484 -5.48 -5.09 8.65
CA PHE A 484 -6.39 -6.22 8.81
C PHE A 484 -6.41 -6.65 10.28
N ASP A 485 -7.57 -6.46 10.93
CA ASP A 485 -7.79 -6.83 12.32
C ASP A 485 -8.68 -8.07 12.42
N GLY A 486 -8.09 -9.21 12.76
CA GLY A 486 -8.82 -10.44 13.04
C GLY A 486 -9.70 -10.36 14.29
N ASN A 487 -9.60 -9.30 15.08
CA ASN A 487 -10.44 -9.01 16.26
C ASN A 487 -10.46 -10.16 17.29
N GLY A 488 -9.35 -10.89 17.40
CA GLY A 488 -9.17 -12.02 18.29
C GLY A 488 -9.95 -13.26 17.86
N LYS A 489 -10.39 -13.31 16.60
CA LYS A 489 -11.23 -14.39 16.06
C LYS A 489 -10.40 -15.45 15.34
N THR A 490 -11.04 -16.59 15.09
CA THR A 490 -10.41 -17.72 14.41
C THR A 490 -10.72 -17.71 12.91
N ILE A 491 -9.71 -18.00 12.08
CA ILE A 491 -9.87 -18.38 10.67
C ILE A 491 -9.55 -19.86 10.60
N SER A 492 -10.53 -20.70 10.25
CA SER A 492 -10.36 -22.14 10.22
C SER A 492 -10.33 -22.71 8.80
N ASN A 493 -9.69 -23.87 8.66
CA ASN A 493 -9.65 -24.67 7.43
C ASN A 493 -9.08 -23.93 6.21
N LEU A 494 -8.19 -22.94 6.42
CA LEU A 494 -7.45 -22.31 5.33
C LEU A 494 -6.65 -23.37 4.58
N TYR A 495 -6.91 -23.51 3.28
CA TYR A 495 -6.21 -24.45 2.41
C TYR A 495 -5.52 -23.73 1.27
N ILE A 496 -4.20 -23.86 1.19
CA ILE A 496 -3.36 -23.32 0.12
C ILE A 496 -2.54 -24.48 -0.46
N ASN A 497 -2.75 -24.75 -1.74
CA ASN A 497 -1.86 -25.55 -2.58
C ASN A 497 -1.37 -24.63 -3.71
N ALA A 498 -0.18 -24.04 -3.54
CA ALA A 498 0.31 -22.98 -4.39
C ALA A 498 1.48 -23.44 -5.29
N THR A 499 1.51 -22.93 -6.51
CA THR A 499 2.67 -22.96 -7.41
C THR A 499 3.32 -21.57 -7.54
N SER A 500 2.67 -20.53 -7.01
CA SER A 500 3.14 -19.14 -7.03
C SER A 500 4.25 -18.87 -6.00
N GLU A 501 5.00 -17.80 -6.22
CA GLU A 501 6.17 -17.44 -5.39
C GLU A 501 5.83 -16.92 -4.00
N PHE A 502 4.59 -16.46 -3.78
CA PHE A 502 4.13 -15.84 -2.55
C PHE A 502 2.94 -16.62 -1.99
N ALA A 503 3.21 -17.58 -1.11
CA ALA A 503 2.17 -18.44 -0.54
C ALA A 503 1.86 -18.05 0.91
N GLY A 504 0.59 -17.78 1.18
CA GLY A 504 0.06 -17.48 2.51
C GLY A 504 -1.35 -16.90 2.44
N PHE A 505 -1.98 -16.64 3.59
CA PHE A 505 -3.27 -15.95 3.63
C PHE A 505 -3.16 -14.59 2.92
N PHE A 506 -2.06 -13.88 3.18
CA PHE A 506 -1.55 -12.77 2.40
C PHE A 506 -0.39 -13.23 1.50
N GLY A 507 -0.35 -12.77 0.26
CA GLY A 507 0.73 -13.11 -0.66
C GLY A 507 1.90 -12.16 -0.45
N TYR A 508 1.67 -10.90 -0.83
CA TYR A 508 2.64 -9.83 -0.73
C TYR A 508 2.05 -8.63 0.02
N LEU A 509 2.68 -8.29 1.16
CA LEU A 509 2.43 -7.06 1.90
C LEU A 509 3.57 -6.07 1.64
N ALA A 510 3.26 -4.84 1.25
CA ALA A 510 4.26 -3.75 1.13
C ALA A 510 4.27 -2.83 2.35
N GLY A 511 3.31 -3.02 3.26
CA GLY A 511 3.13 -2.32 4.51
C GLY A 511 1.85 -2.84 5.17
N GLY A 512 1.40 -2.16 6.23
CA GLY A 512 0.15 -2.47 6.91
C GLY A 512 0.33 -3.15 8.26
N ASN A 513 -0.77 -3.17 9.02
CA ASN A 513 -0.84 -3.75 10.35
C ASN A 513 -1.79 -4.96 10.32
N ILE A 514 -1.23 -6.15 10.53
CA ILE A 514 -2.00 -7.41 10.54
C ILE A 514 -2.01 -7.93 11.96
N LYS A 515 -3.19 -8.02 12.56
CA LYS A 515 -3.29 -8.31 13.98
C LYS A 515 -4.46 -9.18 14.41
N ASN A 516 -4.31 -9.81 15.57
CA ASN A 516 -5.36 -10.49 16.33
C ASN A 516 -6.05 -11.65 15.56
N ILE A 517 -5.27 -12.53 14.94
CA ILE A 517 -5.78 -13.67 14.16
C ILE A 517 -5.32 -14.98 14.77
N THR A 518 -6.24 -15.92 15.00
CA THR A 518 -5.91 -17.33 15.26
C THR A 518 -6.21 -18.17 14.04
N PHE A 519 -5.25 -18.94 13.55
CA PHE A 519 -5.45 -19.94 12.50
C PHE A 519 -5.65 -21.33 13.10
N ASP A 520 -6.77 -21.97 12.74
CA ASP A 520 -7.10 -23.34 13.12
C ASP A 520 -7.14 -24.23 11.87
N ASN A 521 -6.47 -25.38 11.92
CA ASN A 521 -6.41 -26.32 10.80
C ASN A 521 -5.96 -25.69 9.45
N ALA A 522 -5.07 -24.70 9.48
CA ALA A 522 -4.51 -24.11 8.27
C ALA A 522 -3.48 -25.05 7.63
N LYS A 523 -3.65 -25.36 6.35
CA LYS A 523 -2.82 -26.26 5.56
C LYS A 523 -2.24 -25.51 4.36
N VAL A 524 -0.96 -25.17 4.45
CA VAL A 524 -0.24 -24.45 3.39
C VAL A 524 0.82 -25.34 2.79
N ASN A 525 0.68 -25.70 1.52
CA ASN A 525 1.65 -26.42 0.74
C ASN A 525 2.02 -25.59 -0.49
N SER A 526 3.30 -25.28 -0.65
CA SER A 526 3.80 -24.52 -1.78
C SER A 526 4.90 -25.27 -2.51
N THR A 527 4.64 -25.53 -3.79
CA THR A 527 5.66 -25.97 -4.74
C THR A 527 6.36 -24.79 -5.43
N GLY A 528 5.85 -23.58 -5.20
CA GLY A 528 6.47 -22.32 -5.61
C GLY A 528 7.86 -22.15 -4.99
N ILE A 529 8.73 -21.43 -5.68
CA ILE A 529 10.16 -21.47 -5.37
C ILE A 529 10.49 -20.72 -4.07
N TYR A 530 9.91 -19.55 -3.84
CA TYR A 530 10.46 -18.58 -2.89
C TYR A 530 9.82 -18.57 -1.50
N TYR A 531 8.71 -17.86 -1.29
CA TYR A 531 8.29 -17.44 0.05
C TYR A 531 6.98 -18.08 0.48
N THR A 532 6.98 -18.71 1.65
CA THR A 532 5.82 -19.44 2.17
C THR A 532 5.64 -19.20 3.66
N GLY A 533 4.40 -18.91 4.08
CA GLY A 533 3.98 -18.91 5.48
C GLY A 533 2.47 -19.01 5.62
N ILE A 534 1.95 -19.28 6.82
CA ILE A 534 0.49 -19.37 7.02
C ILE A 534 -0.15 -18.00 6.88
N LEU A 535 0.39 -16.99 7.57
CA LEU A 535 -0.11 -15.63 7.48
C LEU A 535 0.32 -14.97 6.17
N ALA A 536 1.61 -14.99 5.85
CA ALA A 536 2.14 -14.24 4.71
C ALA A 536 3.28 -14.95 3.97
N GLY A 537 3.30 -14.82 2.64
CA GLY A 537 4.48 -15.17 1.85
C GLY A 537 5.60 -14.16 2.11
N TYR A 538 5.39 -12.91 1.68
CA TYR A 538 6.33 -11.80 1.85
C TYR A 538 5.69 -10.63 2.58
N ALA A 539 6.36 -10.11 3.61
CA ALA A 539 5.93 -8.94 4.37
C ALA A 539 7.00 -7.84 4.41
N GLY A 540 6.84 -6.81 3.59
CA GLY A 540 7.70 -5.63 3.55
C GLY A 540 7.19 -4.52 4.48
N SER A 541 8.03 -4.02 5.38
CA SER A 541 7.71 -2.94 6.34
C SER A 541 6.37 -3.08 7.08
N CYS A 542 6.02 -4.30 7.50
CA CYS A 542 4.73 -4.62 8.14
C CYS A 542 4.84 -4.76 9.66
N ILE A 543 3.71 -4.59 10.34
CA ILE A 543 3.57 -4.93 11.76
C ILE A 543 2.69 -6.17 11.87
N PHE A 544 3.19 -7.21 12.55
CA PHE A 544 2.42 -8.37 12.95
C PHE A 544 2.24 -8.38 14.46
N GLU A 545 1.00 -8.52 14.91
CA GLU A 545 0.67 -8.49 16.34
C GLU A 545 -0.38 -9.56 16.68
N ASN A 546 -0.15 -10.35 17.73
CA ASN A 546 -1.14 -11.33 18.23
C ASN A 546 -1.60 -12.32 17.14
N ILE A 547 -0.64 -12.88 16.39
CA ILE A 547 -0.91 -13.90 15.37
C ILE A 547 -0.61 -15.28 15.94
N LYS A 548 -1.58 -16.18 15.89
CA LYS A 548 -1.46 -17.53 16.47
C LYS A 548 -1.81 -18.61 15.46
N THR A 549 -1.06 -19.70 15.43
CA THR A 549 -1.45 -20.95 14.74
C THR A 549 -1.70 -22.05 15.77
N LEU A 550 -2.69 -22.92 15.56
CA LEU A 550 -2.94 -24.07 16.44
C LEU A 550 -2.16 -25.33 15.99
N GLY A 551 -2.05 -26.32 16.87
CA GLY A 551 -1.20 -27.50 16.66
C GLY A 551 -1.61 -28.43 15.52
N ASN A 552 -2.80 -28.24 14.94
CA ASN A 552 -3.25 -28.94 13.74
C ASN A 552 -2.93 -28.17 12.45
N CYS A 553 -2.29 -27.00 12.52
CA CYS A 553 -1.81 -26.28 11.34
C CYS A 553 -0.51 -26.91 10.80
N SER A 554 -0.22 -26.69 9.52
CA SER A 554 1.05 -27.12 8.91
C SER A 554 1.42 -26.27 7.71
N VAL A 555 2.71 -26.00 7.54
CA VAL A 555 3.27 -25.31 6.37
C VAL A 555 4.42 -26.12 5.76
N GLU A 556 4.36 -26.32 4.45
CA GLU A 556 5.42 -26.94 3.65
C GLU A 556 5.75 -26.03 2.46
N GLY A 557 7.00 -25.59 2.36
CA GLY A 557 7.48 -24.72 1.29
C GLY A 557 8.84 -25.16 0.73
N LYS A 558 9.39 -24.40 -0.22
CA LYS A 558 10.70 -24.69 -0.83
C LYS A 558 11.86 -23.88 -0.25
N GLN A 559 12.14 -22.68 -0.77
CA GLN A 559 13.36 -21.95 -0.42
C GLN A 559 13.26 -21.24 0.92
N ILE A 560 12.17 -20.52 1.19
CA ILE A 560 12.05 -19.66 2.36
C ILE A 560 10.69 -19.90 3.00
N THR A 561 10.69 -20.50 4.18
CA THR A 561 9.45 -20.94 4.85
C THR A 561 9.45 -20.54 6.30
N GLY A 562 8.40 -19.85 6.75
CA GLY A 562 8.14 -19.61 8.16
C GLY A 562 6.78 -20.15 8.58
N GLY A 563 6.62 -20.53 9.84
CA GLY A 563 5.31 -20.91 10.39
C GLY A 563 4.29 -19.77 10.28
N ILE A 564 4.71 -18.54 10.58
CA ILE A 564 3.88 -17.34 10.40
C ILE A 564 4.09 -16.73 9.02
N ALA A 565 5.34 -16.39 8.66
CA ALA A 565 5.62 -15.76 7.36
C ALA A 565 6.96 -16.21 6.74
N GLY A 566 7.02 -16.24 5.42
CA GLY A 566 8.26 -16.53 4.70
C GLY A 566 9.33 -15.48 4.99
N ILE A 567 9.06 -14.22 4.65
CA ILE A 567 9.89 -13.07 4.99
C ILE A 567 9.08 -12.04 5.76
N ALA A 568 9.70 -11.43 6.78
CA ALA A 568 9.22 -10.16 7.32
C ALA A 568 10.32 -9.11 7.48
N VAL A 569 9.93 -7.87 7.20
CA VAL A 569 10.69 -6.64 7.40
C VAL A 569 9.78 -5.76 8.25
N GLY A 570 10.04 -5.60 9.55
CA GLY A 570 9.15 -4.84 10.45
C GLY A 570 8.97 -5.48 11.83
N ASN A 571 8.09 -4.93 12.66
CA ASN A 571 7.92 -5.39 14.04
C ASN A 571 6.98 -6.59 14.12
N ILE A 572 7.43 -7.65 14.79
CA ILE A 572 6.69 -8.88 14.97
C ILE A 572 6.52 -9.10 16.46
N SER A 573 5.29 -9.09 16.96
CA SER A 573 5.01 -9.08 18.39
C SER A 573 3.91 -10.05 18.79
N ASN A 574 4.09 -10.73 19.91
CA ASN A 574 3.09 -11.65 20.48
C ASN A 574 2.60 -12.71 19.48
N CYS A 575 3.49 -13.20 18.61
CA CYS A 575 3.14 -14.21 17.61
C CYS A 575 3.51 -15.61 18.10
N GLU A 576 2.59 -16.56 17.94
CA GLU A 576 2.75 -17.95 18.34
C GLU A 576 2.60 -18.89 17.15
N ASN A 577 3.61 -19.73 16.89
CA ASN A 577 3.50 -20.80 15.92
C ASN A 577 3.41 -22.17 16.61
N HIS A 578 2.29 -22.88 16.44
CA HIS A 578 2.19 -24.31 16.79
C HIS A 578 2.18 -25.22 15.55
N ALA A 579 2.21 -24.66 14.34
CA ALA A 579 2.21 -25.41 13.11
C ALA A 579 3.54 -26.12 12.88
N GLU A 580 3.50 -27.33 12.34
CA GLU A 580 4.70 -28.00 11.82
C GLU A 580 5.21 -27.25 10.57
N VAL A 581 6.51 -26.96 10.52
CA VAL A 581 7.17 -26.24 9.42
C VAL A 581 8.13 -27.16 8.68
N LYS A 582 7.92 -27.35 7.37
CA LYS A 582 8.75 -28.19 6.49
C LYS A 582 9.23 -27.44 5.26
N GLY A 583 10.40 -27.81 4.75
CA GLY A 583 10.91 -27.24 3.51
C GLY A 583 12.37 -27.54 3.19
N MET A 584 12.91 -26.81 2.21
CA MET A 584 14.26 -27.04 1.70
C MET A 584 15.28 -26.01 2.19
N GLY A 585 15.08 -24.71 1.99
CA GLY A 585 16.09 -23.65 2.24
C GLY A 585 16.08 -23.08 3.67
N SER A 586 15.89 -21.77 3.79
CA SER A 586 15.86 -21.03 5.07
C SER A 586 14.51 -21.21 5.76
N LEU A 587 14.52 -21.85 6.93
CA LEU A 587 13.31 -22.22 7.66
C LEU A 587 13.32 -21.65 9.08
N GLY A 588 12.20 -21.08 9.49
CA GLY A 588 11.96 -20.68 10.88
C GLY A 588 10.56 -21.04 11.37
N GLY A 589 10.42 -21.26 12.67
CA GLY A 589 9.10 -21.47 13.27
C GLY A 589 8.23 -20.21 13.21
N ILE A 590 8.82 -19.02 13.35
CA ILE A 590 8.11 -17.75 13.11
C ILE A 590 8.35 -17.28 11.68
N LEU A 591 9.63 -17.06 11.31
CA LEU A 591 10.01 -16.47 10.01
C LEU A 591 11.07 -17.29 9.28
N GLY A 592 10.92 -17.47 7.97
CA GLY A 592 12.00 -18.03 7.14
C GLY A 592 13.22 -17.11 7.10
N MET A 593 13.00 -15.82 6.81
CA MET A 593 14.02 -14.77 6.90
C MET A 593 13.51 -13.48 7.54
N TYR A 594 14.43 -12.73 8.13
CA TYR A 594 14.15 -11.44 8.76
C TYR A 594 15.17 -10.36 8.39
N TYR A 595 14.69 -9.18 7.99
CA TYR A 595 15.50 -8.00 7.65
C TYR A 595 14.96 -6.76 8.38
N GLY A 596 15.40 -6.50 9.60
CA GLY A 596 14.83 -5.42 10.40
C GLY A 596 15.84 -4.72 11.29
N SER A 597 16.80 -4.00 10.69
CA SER A 597 17.86 -3.26 11.42
C SER A 597 17.35 -2.49 12.64
N ASP A 598 16.22 -1.81 12.49
CA ASP A 598 15.59 -0.95 13.51
C ASP A 598 14.29 -1.54 14.07
N ASN A 599 14.02 -2.82 13.78
CA ASN A 599 12.79 -3.51 14.16
C ASN A 599 13.09 -4.69 15.08
N SER A 600 12.06 -5.21 15.73
CA SER A 600 12.20 -6.36 16.65
C SER A 600 11.19 -7.47 16.44
N ILE A 601 11.63 -8.69 16.79
CA ILE A 601 10.77 -9.83 17.10
C ILE A 601 10.66 -9.87 18.63
N THR A 602 9.47 -9.63 19.17
CA THR A 602 9.25 -9.43 20.60
C THR A 602 8.13 -10.34 21.11
N SER A 603 8.34 -11.02 22.24
CA SER A 603 7.27 -11.82 22.87
C SER A 603 6.70 -12.92 21.97
N CYS A 604 7.51 -13.45 21.05
CA CYS A 604 7.07 -14.47 20.10
C CYS A 604 7.51 -15.87 20.53
N ALA A 605 6.72 -16.89 20.19
CA ALA A 605 7.00 -18.27 20.58
C ALA A 605 6.77 -19.28 19.46
N ASN A 606 7.71 -20.18 19.24
CA ASN A 606 7.52 -21.35 18.39
C ASN A 606 7.38 -22.63 19.22
N TYR A 607 6.31 -23.39 18.99
CA TYR A 607 6.04 -24.70 19.56
C TYR A 607 6.09 -25.82 18.52
N GLY A 608 5.89 -25.49 17.24
CA GLY A 608 5.89 -26.46 16.15
C GLY A 608 7.30 -26.94 15.80
N ALA A 609 7.43 -28.20 15.37
CA ALA A 609 8.70 -28.72 14.87
C ALA A 609 9.09 -28.04 13.55
N VAL A 610 10.38 -27.78 13.35
CA VAL A 610 10.92 -27.15 12.14
C VAL A 610 11.90 -28.12 11.47
N THR A 611 11.56 -28.60 10.27
CA THR A 611 12.33 -29.62 9.55
C THR A 611 12.73 -29.14 8.16
N GLY A 612 14.01 -28.82 7.99
CA GLY A 612 14.62 -28.40 6.74
C GLY A 612 15.60 -29.43 6.18
N THR A 613 15.73 -29.47 4.85
CA THR A 613 16.63 -30.41 4.15
C THR A 613 17.92 -29.77 3.60
N TYR A 614 18.11 -28.47 3.80
CA TYR A 614 19.30 -27.70 3.38
C TYR A 614 19.83 -26.82 4.53
N ARG A 615 20.37 -25.63 4.20
CA ARG A 615 21.03 -24.72 5.14
C ARG A 615 20.03 -23.76 5.80
N GLN A 616 20.36 -23.28 7.01
CA GLN A 616 19.69 -22.17 7.72
C GLN A 616 18.32 -22.54 8.29
N VAL A 617 18.32 -23.45 9.26
CA VAL A 617 17.10 -23.85 9.98
C VAL A 617 17.19 -23.36 11.43
N GLY A 618 16.24 -22.51 11.82
CA GLY A 618 16.09 -21.99 13.17
C GLY A 618 14.70 -22.29 13.73
N GLY A 619 14.54 -22.33 15.04
CA GLY A 619 13.20 -22.43 15.65
C GLY A 619 12.42 -21.13 15.64
N MET A 620 13.10 -19.98 15.71
CA MET A 620 12.48 -18.67 15.54
C MET A 620 12.64 -18.18 14.10
N VAL A 621 13.89 -18.08 13.64
CA VAL A 621 14.24 -17.51 12.33
C VAL A 621 15.29 -18.36 11.63
N GLY A 622 15.07 -18.68 10.35
CA GLY A 622 16.07 -19.40 9.55
C GLY A 622 17.30 -18.55 9.28
N TYR A 623 17.12 -17.44 8.56
CA TYR A 623 18.15 -16.44 8.26
C TYR A 623 17.80 -15.07 8.85
N PHE A 624 18.64 -14.57 9.74
CA PHE A 624 18.46 -13.30 10.43
C PHE A 624 19.54 -12.31 9.98
N ASP A 625 19.17 -11.35 9.12
CA ASP A 625 20.11 -10.37 8.60
C ASP A 625 20.47 -9.33 9.67
N SER A 626 19.47 -8.61 10.18
CA SER A 626 19.67 -7.54 11.14
C SER A 626 18.44 -7.28 12.00
N GLY A 627 18.65 -6.79 13.23
CA GLY A 627 17.60 -6.40 14.17
C GLY A 627 17.72 -7.04 15.54
N THR A 628 16.61 -7.06 16.29
CA THR A 628 16.56 -7.58 17.67
C THR A 628 15.55 -8.72 17.83
N ILE A 629 15.93 -9.80 18.53
CA ILE A 629 14.98 -10.76 19.11
C ILE A 629 14.97 -10.57 20.62
N GLN A 630 13.80 -10.29 21.18
CA GLN A 630 13.67 -10.09 22.61
C GLN A 630 12.47 -10.83 23.20
N ASN A 631 12.61 -11.29 24.45
CA ASN A 631 11.53 -11.95 25.19
C ASN A 631 10.83 -13.07 24.42
N SER A 632 11.58 -13.84 23.64
CA SER A 632 11.02 -14.80 22.68
C SER A 632 11.60 -16.19 22.91
N ALA A 633 10.86 -17.23 22.50
CA ALA A 633 11.20 -18.61 22.80
C ALA A 633 11.00 -19.58 21.65
N ASN A 634 11.84 -20.61 21.57
CA ASN A 634 11.56 -21.81 20.78
C ASN A 634 11.49 -23.05 21.68
N TYR A 635 10.34 -23.72 21.64
CA TYR A 635 10.09 -24.99 22.31
C TYR A 635 10.08 -26.18 21.35
N GLY A 636 9.90 -25.95 20.04
CA GLY A 636 9.84 -26.99 19.02
C GLY A 636 11.21 -27.59 18.67
N ASP A 637 11.21 -28.86 18.30
CA ASP A 637 12.42 -29.56 17.84
C ASP A 637 12.83 -29.09 16.43
N ILE A 638 14.15 -28.94 16.23
CA ILE A 638 14.74 -28.39 15.01
C ILE A 638 15.59 -29.45 14.32
N THR A 639 15.30 -29.68 13.03
CA THR A 639 16.10 -30.56 12.17
C THR A 639 16.51 -29.81 10.92
N GLY A 640 17.81 -29.76 10.63
CA GLY A 640 18.36 -29.11 9.44
C GLY A 640 19.58 -29.83 8.89
N LYS A 641 20.21 -29.30 7.84
CA LYS A 641 21.44 -29.90 7.26
C LYS A 641 22.72 -29.30 7.82
N ASP A 642 22.92 -27.99 7.65
CA ASP A 642 24.22 -27.32 7.86
C ASP A 642 24.12 -26.31 9.02
N ASN A 643 23.52 -25.13 8.80
CA ASN A 643 23.37 -24.10 9.84
C ASN A 643 22.07 -24.37 10.61
N VAL A 644 22.17 -24.95 11.80
CA VAL A 644 21.00 -25.40 12.58
C VAL A 644 21.08 -24.84 14.00
N GLY A 645 20.17 -23.95 14.35
CA GLY A 645 20.10 -23.36 15.69
C GLY A 645 18.74 -23.53 16.31
N ASN A 646 18.68 -23.64 17.64
CA ASN A 646 17.40 -23.68 18.32
C ASN A 646 16.57 -22.39 18.09
N LEU A 647 17.21 -21.22 18.13
CA LEU A 647 16.55 -19.94 17.86
C LEU A 647 16.80 -19.49 16.42
N ILE A 648 18.08 -19.35 16.04
CA ILE A 648 18.47 -18.80 14.73
C ILE A 648 19.38 -19.77 13.99
N GLY A 649 19.04 -20.09 12.74
CA GLY A 649 19.87 -20.91 11.86
C GLY A 649 21.18 -20.21 11.49
N GLU A 650 21.08 -19.06 10.80
CA GLU A 650 22.20 -18.17 10.52
C GLU A 650 21.86 -16.71 10.81
N GLY A 651 22.75 -16.04 11.54
CA GLY A 651 22.64 -14.63 11.88
C GLY A 651 23.78 -13.79 11.30
N VAL A 652 23.50 -12.58 10.83
CA VAL A 652 24.53 -11.63 10.39
C VAL A 652 24.81 -10.58 11.47
N ILE A 653 23.84 -9.70 11.78
CA ILE A 653 23.93 -8.70 12.86
C ILE A 653 22.73 -8.87 13.79
N CYS A 654 22.85 -9.79 14.75
CA CYS A 654 21.73 -10.17 15.62
C CYS A 654 21.91 -9.57 17.00
N ASN A 655 20.87 -8.91 17.52
CA ASN A 655 20.80 -8.48 18.91
C ASN A 655 19.81 -9.34 19.67
N LEU A 656 20.24 -10.03 20.74
CA LEU A 656 19.35 -10.89 21.53
C LEU A 656 19.21 -10.37 22.95
N ASN A 657 17.99 -10.46 23.47
CA ASN A 657 17.67 -10.08 24.84
C ASN A 657 16.63 -11.01 25.47
N ASN A 658 16.95 -11.66 26.59
CA ASN A 658 15.99 -12.46 27.35
C ASN A 658 15.25 -13.50 26.49
N VAL A 659 15.97 -14.48 25.95
CA VAL A 659 15.42 -15.51 25.05
C VAL A 659 15.57 -16.91 25.64
N LEU A 660 14.76 -17.86 25.16
CA LEU A 660 14.78 -19.23 25.65
C LEU A 660 14.70 -20.26 24.50
N GLY A 661 15.64 -21.21 24.45
CA GLY A 661 15.60 -22.35 23.54
C GLY A 661 15.53 -23.70 24.26
N THR A 662 14.47 -24.50 24.08
CA THR A 662 14.30 -25.78 24.79
C THR A 662 14.23 -27.02 23.90
N GLY A 663 13.90 -26.85 22.62
CA GLY A 663 13.83 -27.95 21.65
C GLY A 663 15.17 -28.64 21.37
N ASN A 664 15.12 -29.89 20.92
CA ASN A 664 16.28 -30.61 20.43
C ASN A 664 16.77 -30.02 19.10
N VAL A 665 18.07 -30.13 18.83
CA VAL A 665 18.70 -29.64 17.60
C VAL A 665 19.37 -30.82 16.89
N THR A 666 18.98 -31.08 15.64
CA THR A 666 19.53 -32.15 14.80
C THR A 666 20.07 -31.58 13.50
N ALA A 667 21.39 -31.63 13.31
CA ALA A 667 22.05 -31.39 12.04
C ALA A 667 22.31 -32.74 11.34
N THR A 668 21.83 -32.86 10.10
CA THR A 668 21.91 -34.09 9.31
C THR A 668 23.19 -34.20 8.48
N SER A 669 24.02 -33.15 8.44
CA SER A 669 25.38 -33.22 7.89
C SER A 669 26.43 -33.12 9.00
N ASP A 670 27.65 -33.52 8.66
CA ASP A 670 28.82 -33.30 9.51
C ASP A 670 29.21 -31.82 9.42
N THR A 671 28.78 -31.04 10.41
CA THR A 671 28.92 -29.58 10.44
C THR A 671 29.20 -29.08 11.85
N GLU A 672 30.02 -28.04 11.96
CA GLU A 672 30.27 -27.35 13.22
C GLU A 672 29.20 -26.27 13.51
N ARG A 673 28.30 -26.00 12.56
CA ARG A 673 27.33 -24.90 12.58
C ARG A 673 25.99 -25.30 13.21
N ALA A 674 26.04 -26.19 14.20
CA ALA A 674 24.89 -26.62 14.96
C ALA A 674 25.02 -26.20 16.43
N GLY A 675 23.99 -25.57 16.99
CA GLY A 675 24.03 -25.12 18.39
C GLY A 675 22.67 -24.98 19.04
N LEU A 676 22.65 -25.07 20.37
CA LEU A 676 21.43 -25.05 21.20
C LEU A 676 20.77 -23.66 21.30
N LEU A 677 21.35 -22.62 20.70
CA LEU A 677 20.74 -21.31 20.47
C LEU A 677 20.94 -20.87 19.02
N PHE A 678 22.18 -20.94 18.52
CA PHE A 678 22.54 -20.50 17.16
C PHE A 678 23.25 -21.59 16.37
N GLY A 679 22.94 -21.66 15.07
CA GLY A 679 23.75 -22.43 14.14
C GLY A 679 25.05 -21.69 13.78
N ARG A 680 24.94 -20.54 13.11
CA ARG A 680 26.08 -19.71 12.69
C ARG A 680 25.84 -18.22 12.91
N ILE A 681 26.87 -17.50 13.35
CA ILE A 681 26.92 -16.04 13.39
C ILE A 681 28.04 -15.56 12.44
N SER A 682 27.65 -14.88 11.36
CA SER A 682 28.53 -14.53 10.24
C SER A 682 29.30 -13.20 10.43
N LYS A 683 28.90 -12.32 11.36
CA LYS A 683 29.68 -11.12 11.74
C LYS A 683 29.79 -10.96 13.27
N SER A 684 30.94 -10.46 13.71
CA SER A 684 31.27 -10.23 15.12
C SER A 684 30.53 -9.07 15.78
N SER A 685 29.71 -8.29 15.04
CA SER A 685 28.95 -7.16 15.60
C SER A 685 27.60 -7.58 16.22
N SER A 686 27.28 -8.88 16.25
CA SER A 686 26.10 -9.39 16.95
C SER A 686 26.27 -9.24 18.46
N ALA A 687 25.24 -8.80 19.17
CA ALA A 687 25.29 -8.51 20.60
C ALA A 687 24.25 -9.30 21.39
N ALA A 688 24.55 -9.62 22.64
CA ALA A 688 23.59 -10.19 23.56
C ALA A 688 23.56 -9.43 24.88
N SER A 689 22.35 -9.28 25.42
CA SER A 689 22.09 -8.65 26.70
C SER A 689 21.04 -9.46 27.46
N GLY A 690 20.94 -9.28 28.78
CA GLY A 690 20.03 -10.10 29.59
C GLY A 690 20.43 -11.58 29.57
N ILE A 691 19.44 -12.49 29.61
CA ILE A 691 19.68 -13.94 29.70
C ILE A 691 19.32 -14.64 28.40
N LEU A 692 20.26 -15.40 27.86
CA LEU A 692 20.08 -16.34 26.76
C LEU A 692 20.03 -17.75 27.35
N ALA A 693 18.81 -18.21 27.65
CA ALA A 693 18.58 -19.47 28.33
C ALA A 693 18.45 -20.64 27.34
N TYR A 694 19.03 -21.80 27.66
CA TYR A 694 18.73 -23.04 26.95
C TYR A 694 18.55 -24.23 27.90
N ASN A 695 17.78 -25.22 27.46
CA ASN A 695 17.57 -26.46 28.20
C ASN A 695 18.84 -27.32 28.16
N SER A 696 19.46 -27.57 29.31
CA SER A 696 20.66 -28.40 29.43
C SER A 696 20.41 -29.88 29.10
N SER A 697 19.15 -30.30 29.09
CA SER A 697 18.73 -31.65 28.70
C SER A 697 18.35 -31.75 27.22
N ALA A 698 18.36 -30.64 26.46
CA ALA A 698 18.12 -30.68 25.02
C ALA A 698 19.27 -31.39 24.31
N LYS A 699 18.92 -32.28 23.37
CA LYS A 699 19.89 -33.03 22.60
C LYS A 699 20.41 -32.20 21.43
N LEU A 700 21.73 -32.16 21.29
CA LEU A 700 22.40 -31.72 20.07
C LEU A 700 22.88 -32.96 19.32
N THR A 701 22.35 -33.20 18.11
CA THR A 701 22.73 -34.34 17.27
C THR A 701 23.35 -33.83 15.98
N ILE A 702 24.52 -34.35 15.60
CA ILE A 702 25.24 -33.99 14.38
C ILE A 702 25.55 -35.28 13.61
N ASN A 703 25.12 -35.36 12.35
CA ASN A 703 25.30 -36.52 11.47
C ASN A 703 24.94 -37.86 12.13
N GLY A 704 23.83 -37.88 12.89
CA GLY A 704 23.34 -39.05 13.61
C GLY A 704 24.03 -39.35 14.95
N ALA A 705 25.04 -38.58 15.36
CA ALA A 705 25.72 -38.71 16.65
C ALA A 705 25.26 -37.64 17.64
N GLU A 706 24.77 -38.07 18.81
CA GLU A 706 24.44 -37.18 19.93
C GLU A 706 25.72 -36.63 20.56
N GLN A 707 25.81 -35.30 20.65
CA GLN A 707 26.95 -34.59 21.23
C GLN A 707 26.85 -34.57 22.76
N THR A 708 27.97 -34.71 23.44
CA THR A 708 28.03 -34.74 24.91
C THR A 708 29.26 -33.98 25.43
N GLY A 709 29.23 -33.56 26.69
CA GLY A 709 30.35 -32.82 27.31
C GLY A 709 30.66 -31.51 26.58
N GLU A 710 31.94 -31.24 26.35
CA GLU A 710 32.42 -30.02 25.69
C GLU A 710 32.01 -29.90 24.21
N ALA A 711 31.53 -30.98 23.59
CA ALA A 711 31.01 -30.94 22.22
C ALA A 711 29.61 -30.29 22.12
N VAL A 712 28.90 -30.13 23.25
CA VAL A 712 27.61 -29.45 23.29
C VAL A 712 27.84 -27.94 23.28
N LYS A 713 27.45 -27.29 22.17
CA LYS A 713 27.63 -25.85 21.99
C LYS A 713 26.30 -25.11 22.03
N ALA A 714 26.27 -23.95 22.70
CA ALA A 714 25.15 -23.01 22.58
C ALA A 714 25.18 -22.29 21.22
N ILE A 715 26.37 -21.96 20.72
CA ILE A 715 26.61 -21.34 19.41
C ILE A 715 27.48 -22.29 18.60
N GLY A 716 27.01 -22.74 17.43
CA GLY A 716 27.78 -23.64 16.56
C GLY A 716 29.08 -23.00 16.04
N GLU A 717 28.93 -21.94 15.24
CA GLU A 717 30.03 -21.13 14.70
C GLU A 717 29.78 -19.63 14.94
N GLY A 718 30.82 -18.89 15.34
CA GLY A 718 30.78 -17.43 15.53
C GLY A 718 30.82 -17.01 16.99
N SER A 719 30.53 -15.74 17.28
CA SER A 719 30.57 -15.18 18.64
C SER A 719 29.62 -13.98 18.78
N LEU A 720 29.26 -13.68 20.02
CA LEU A 720 28.49 -12.50 20.41
C LEU A 720 29.38 -11.52 21.18
N THR A 721 29.00 -10.26 21.12
CA THR A 721 29.54 -9.20 21.98
C THR A 721 28.60 -8.98 23.16
N TYR A 722 29.17 -8.54 24.29
CA TYR A 722 28.45 -8.38 25.56
C TYR A 722 28.69 -6.97 26.13
N PRO A 723 27.79 -6.47 27.00
CA PRO A 723 27.99 -5.21 27.70
C PRO A 723 29.32 -5.17 28.47
N GLU A 724 29.87 -3.97 28.68
CA GLU A 724 31.14 -3.79 29.38
C GLU A 724 31.10 -4.43 30.78
N GLY A 725 32.10 -5.26 31.09
CA GLY A 725 32.20 -5.99 32.37
C GLY A 725 31.34 -7.25 32.47
N VAL A 726 30.62 -7.63 31.41
CA VAL A 726 29.80 -8.85 31.34
C VAL A 726 30.46 -9.88 30.42
N ASN A 727 30.63 -11.12 30.89
CA ASN A 727 31.17 -12.20 30.08
C ASN A 727 30.07 -13.13 29.54
N GLU A 728 30.43 -14.01 28.60
CA GLU A 728 29.50 -14.97 28.00
C GLU A 728 28.73 -15.81 29.04
N ALA A 729 29.41 -16.30 30.08
CA ALA A 729 28.80 -17.13 31.12
C ALA A 729 27.76 -16.38 31.99
N ASP A 730 27.79 -15.05 31.98
CA ASP A 730 26.79 -14.23 32.68
C ASP A 730 25.49 -14.11 31.87
N VAL A 731 25.58 -14.28 30.55
CA VAL A 731 24.49 -14.09 29.58
C VAL A 731 23.92 -15.42 29.11
N ILE A 732 24.75 -16.35 28.63
CA ILE A 732 24.33 -17.66 28.13
C ILE A 732 24.28 -18.65 29.29
N LYS A 733 23.07 -19.17 29.57
CA LYS A 733 22.83 -20.04 30.73
C LYS A 733 22.09 -21.31 30.34
N ALA A 734 22.66 -22.45 30.75
CA ALA A 734 22.00 -23.74 30.67
C ALA A 734 21.16 -23.97 31.93
N PHE A 735 19.92 -24.46 31.77
CA PHE A 735 19.03 -24.79 32.89
C PHE A 735 18.51 -26.20 32.76
N THR A 736 18.40 -26.92 33.89
CA THR A 736 17.82 -28.26 33.89
C THR A 736 16.31 -28.21 33.65
N ALA A 737 15.73 -29.35 33.29
CA ALA A 737 14.29 -29.49 33.14
C ALA A 737 13.53 -29.12 34.43
N GLU A 738 14.09 -29.40 35.61
CA GLU A 738 13.51 -29.03 36.90
C GLU A 738 13.54 -27.52 37.13
N GLN A 739 14.66 -26.86 36.81
CA GLN A 739 14.77 -25.40 36.93
C GLN A 739 13.78 -24.68 36.00
N LEU A 740 13.64 -25.18 34.77
CA LEU A 740 12.69 -24.67 33.79
C LEU A 740 11.23 -24.82 34.24
N LYS A 741 10.89 -25.84 35.05
CA LYS A 741 9.54 -26.05 35.61
C LYS A 741 9.28 -25.28 36.92
N SER A 742 10.34 -24.84 37.59
CA SER A 742 10.27 -24.34 38.97
C SER A 742 9.77 -22.90 39.11
N GLY A 743 9.76 -22.11 38.03
CA GLY A 743 9.58 -20.66 38.07
C GLY A 743 10.90 -19.87 38.09
N GLU A 744 12.03 -20.51 38.37
CA GLU A 744 13.35 -19.84 38.43
C GLU A 744 13.67 -19.10 37.13
N VAL A 745 13.58 -19.79 36.00
CA VAL A 745 13.98 -19.22 34.71
C VAL A 745 13.01 -18.11 34.28
N ALA A 746 11.72 -18.25 34.58
CA ALA A 746 10.73 -17.21 34.32
C ALA A 746 11.01 -15.95 35.15
N TYR A 747 11.34 -16.11 36.44
CA TYR A 747 11.74 -14.99 37.30
C TYR A 747 13.01 -14.31 36.81
N LEU A 748 14.03 -15.08 36.42
CA LEU A 748 15.30 -14.56 35.92
C LEU A 748 15.13 -13.78 34.60
N LEU A 749 14.34 -14.30 33.67
CA LEU A 749 14.02 -13.61 32.41
C LEU A 749 13.17 -12.35 32.62
N ALA A 750 12.47 -12.25 33.74
CA ALA A 750 11.64 -11.11 34.15
C ALA A 750 12.34 -10.19 35.18
N GLU A 751 13.60 -10.45 35.53
CA GLU A 751 14.24 -9.80 36.67
C GLU A 751 14.36 -8.27 36.48
N GLY A 752 14.11 -7.54 37.56
CA GLY A 752 14.16 -6.07 37.56
C GLY A 752 12.92 -5.38 36.99
N LYS A 753 11.88 -6.14 36.59
CA LYS A 753 10.61 -5.61 36.07
C LYS A 753 9.48 -5.71 37.10
N VAL A 754 8.66 -4.66 37.19
CA VAL A 754 7.39 -4.69 37.93
C VAL A 754 6.41 -5.64 37.27
N LEU A 755 5.44 -6.15 38.03
CA LEU A 755 4.45 -7.13 37.58
C LEU A 755 3.82 -6.79 36.22
N GLY A 756 3.42 -5.52 36.02
CA GLY A 756 2.79 -5.05 34.77
C GLY A 756 3.74 -4.92 33.57
N GLU A 757 5.06 -4.89 33.80
CA GLU A 757 6.09 -4.83 32.75
C GLU A 757 6.71 -6.21 32.44
N GLN A 758 6.45 -7.21 33.29
CA GLN A 758 7.02 -8.54 33.09
C GLN A 758 6.42 -9.17 31.84
N VAL A 759 7.24 -9.42 30.82
CA VAL A 759 6.81 -10.18 29.65
C VAL A 759 6.73 -11.67 29.99
N TRP A 760 7.77 -12.20 30.63
CA TRP A 760 7.84 -13.61 30.99
C TRP A 760 6.98 -13.95 32.21
N GLY A 761 6.33 -15.12 32.15
CA GLY A 761 5.61 -15.72 33.26
C GLY A 761 5.65 -17.24 33.14
N GLN A 762 5.06 -17.92 34.11
CA GLN A 762 4.94 -19.38 34.11
C GLN A 762 3.87 -19.80 35.12
N GLN A 763 2.84 -20.54 34.70
CA GLN A 763 1.89 -21.15 35.62
C GLN A 763 2.55 -22.34 36.33
N LEU A 764 2.96 -22.13 37.58
CA LEU A 764 3.67 -23.11 38.38
C LEU A 764 2.82 -24.37 38.57
N GLY A 765 3.44 -25.53 38.38
CA GLY A 765 2.78 -26.84 38.48
C GLY A 765 1.99 -27.26 37.23
N LYS A 766 1.87 -26.41 36.20
CA LYS A 766 1.28 -26.76 34.90
C LYS A 766 2.26 -26.60 33.75
N ASP A 767 2.82 -25.40 33.59
CA ASP A 767 3.69 -25.07 32.48
C ASP A 767 5.05 -25.73 32.63
N GLN A 768 5.51 -26.40 31.57
CA GLN A 768 6.80 -27.08 31.57
C GLN A 768 7.99 -26.12 31.43
N TYR A 769 7.75 -24.93 30.89
CA TYR A 769 8.77 -23.93 30.57
C TYR A 769 8.20 -22.51 30.86
N PRO A 770 9.06 -21.50 31.05
CA PRO A 770 8.65 -20.10 31.01
C PRO A 770 7.94 -19.77 29.71
N VAL A 771 6.89 -18.96 29.75
CA VAL A 771 6.04 -18.57 28.62
C VAL A 771 6.04 -17.04 28.48
N PRO A 772 6.44 -16.47 27.33
CA PRO A 772 6.32 -15.05 27.08
C PRO A 772 4.84 -14.66 26.98
N GLY A 773 4.44 -13.54 27.56
CA GLY A 773 3.06 -13.07 27.58
C GLY A 773 2.14 -13.76 28.61
N SER A 774 2.63 -14.73 29.39
CA SER A 774 1.80 -15.42 30.38
C SER A 774 1.29 -14.50 31.49
N ASP A 775 0.00 -14.57 31.80
CA ASP A 775 -0.62 -13.81 32.91
C ASP A 775 -0.09 -14.23 34.29
N TYR A 776 0.49 -15.43 34.41
CA TYR A 776 1.00 -15.98 35.66
C TYR A 776 2.45 -15.54 35.86
N LYS A 777 2.65 -14.32 36.36
CA LYS A 777 3.99 -13.81 36.67
C LYS A 777 4.58 -14.55 37.87
N VAL A 778 5.90 -14.52 37.99
CA VAL A 778 6.62 -15.25 39.03
C VAL A 778 7.33 -14.29 39.96
N ILE A 779 7.08 -14.44 41.26
CA ILE A 779 7.78 -13.72 42.32
C ILE A 779 8.70 -14.65 43.10
N LYS A 780 9.83 -14.11 43.57
CA LYS A 780 10.84 -14.85 44.31
C LYS A 780 10.77 -14.55 45.80
N ALA A 781 10.61 -15.60 46.60
CA ALA A 781 10.64 -15.59 48.05
C ALA A 781 12.06 -15.85 48.58
N ALA A 782 12.43 -15.15 49.64
CA ALA A 782 13.68 -15.33 50.34
C ALA A 782 13.59 -16.57 51.25
N GLN A 783 14.56 -17.47 51.15
CA GLN A 783 14.70 -18.60 52.05
C GLN A 783 14.87 -18.11 53.49
N GLY A 784 13.95 -18.47 54.38
CA GLY A 784 13.98 -18.23 55.81
C GLY A 784 14.53 -19.41 56.59
N ASP A 785 14.29 -19.41 57.91
CA ASP A 785 14.75 -20.47 58.80
C ASP A 785 13.98 -21.78 58.59
N LYS A 786 14.55 -22.88 59.08
CA LYS A 786 13.91 -24.20 59.07
C LYS A 786 12.71 -24.23 60.01
N ASP A 787 11.64 -24.87 59.58
CA ASP A 787 10.47 -25.16 60.41
C ASP A 787 10.76 -26.27 61.43
N ALA A 788 9.77 -26.60 62.25
CA ALA A 788 9.87 -27.66 63.27
C ALA A 788 10.18 -29.05 62.70
N ASN A 789 9.96 -29.26 61.39
CA ASN A 789 10.23 -30.51 60.69
C ASN A 789 11.60 -30.49 59.98
N GLY A 790 12.37 -29.41 60.10
CA GLY A 790 13.69 -29.26 59.49
C GLY A 790 13.67 -28.79 58.03
N ASN A 791 12.52 -28.41 57.49
CA ASN A 791 12.37 -27.91 56.12
C ASN A 791 12.52 -26.38 56.10
N TYR A 792 13.22 -25.84 55.09
CA TYR A 792 13.31 -24.38 54.95
C TYR A 792 11.93 -23.77 54.68
N THR A 793 11.62 -22.66 55.36
CA THR A 793 10.48 -21.80 55.01
C THR A 793 10.93 -20.74 54.02
N TYR A 794 10.01 -20.18 53.23
CA TYR A 794 10.30 -19.10 52.28
C TYR A 794 9.34 -17.94 52.51
N TRP A 795 9.87 -16.72 52.47
CA TRP A 795 9.13 -15.50 52.79
C TRP A 795 9.36 -14.40 51.76
N ALA A 796 8.31 -13.69 51.39
CA ALA A 796 8.40 -12.55 50.47
C ALA A 796 7.48 -11.42 50.93
N THR A 797 7.86 -10.17 50.68
CA THR A 797 6.88 -9.09 50.62
C THR A 797 6.46 -8.87 49.18
N PHE A 798 5.19 -8.56 48.99
CA PHE A 798 4.64 -8.32 47.66
C PHE A 798 3.66 -7.15 47.70
N SER A 799 3.65 -6.36 46.64
CA SER A 799 2.62 -5.36 46.37
C SER A 799 2.46 -5.18 44.87
N ASN A 800 1.33 -4.62 44.44
CA ASN A 800 1.12 -4.22 43.06
C ASN A 800 0.41 -2.87 42.99
N GLN A 801 0.85 -2.00 42.09
CA GLN A 801 0.35 -0.61 42.01
C GLN A 801 -0.82 -0.44 41.03
N THR A 802 -1.00 -1.36 40.08
CA THR A 802 -1.88 -1.16 38.93
C THR A 802 -3.19 -1.94 39.03
N ASN A 803 -3.12 -3.15 39.58
CA ASN A 803 -4.22 -4.10 39.59
C ASN A 803 -4.32 -4.81 40.94
N ASP A 804 -5.52 -5.25 41.27
CA ASP A 804 -5.71 -6.33 42.22
C ASP A 804 -5.01 -7.59 41.71
N VAL A 805 -4.50 -8.41 42.62
CA VAL A 805 -3.69 -9.58 42.29
C VAL A 805 -4.18 -10.81 43.03
N THR A 806 -4.26 -11.92 42.33
CA THR A 806 -4.44 -13.24 42.91
C THR A 806 -3.09 -13.95 42.98
N LEU A 807 -2.73 -14.42 44.18
CA LEU A 807 -1.52 -15.18 44.43
C LEU A 807 -1.81 -16.69 44.45
N SER A 808 -0.89 -17.49 43.95
CA SER A 808 -1.05 -18.94 43.97
C SER A 808 0.28 -19.70 43.97
N VAL A 809 0.23 -20.93 44.45
CA VAL A 809 1.31 -21.94 44.33
C VAL A 809 0.69 -23.24 43.81
N PRO A 810 1.51 -24.20 43.32
CA PRO A 810 1.05 -25.56 43.02
C PRO A 810 0.27 -26.19 44.18
N SER A 811 -0.69 -27.07 43.89
CA SER A 811 -1.62 -27.62 44.89
C SER A 811 -0.96 -28.50 45.97
N ASP A 812 0.24 -29.01 45.69
CA ASP A 812 1.09 -29.77 46.61
C ASP A 812 1.93 -28.87 47.53
N ARG A 813 1.90 -27.55 47.30
CA ARG A 813 2.61 -26.53 48.07
C ARG A 813 1.66 -25.73 48.96
N THR A 814 2.24 -25.16 50.01
CA THR A 814 1.53 -24.30 50.97
C THR A 814 1.84 -22.84 50.72
N LEU A 815 0.80 -22.00 50.69
CA LEU A 815 0.92 -20.54 50.65
C LEU A 815 0.04 -19.97 51.77
N LYS A 816 0.64 -19.05 52.54
CA LYS A 816 -0.05 -18.25 53.55
C LYS A 816 0.24 -16.79 53.29
N VAL A 817 -0.79 -15.96 53.36
CA VAL A 817 -0.72 -14.51 53.16
C VAL A 817 -1.08 -13.84 54.47
N TYR A 818 -0.27 -12.88 54.89
CA TYR A 818 -0.44 -12.20 56.17
C TYR A 818 -0.54 -10.69 56.00
N ASN A 819 -1.42 -10.12 56.82
CA ASN A 819 -1.27 -8.75 57.26
C ASN A 819 -0.31 -8.73 58.46
N ALA A 820 0.47 -7.66 58.58
CA ALA A 820 1.41 -7.50 59.69
C ALA A 820 1.09 -6.23 60.46
N THR A 821 0.88 -6.35 61.76
CA THR A 821 0.78 -5.20 62.67
C THR A 821 1.94 -5.21 63.65
N VAL A 822 2.34 -4.04 64.11
CA VAL A 822 3.38 -3.90 65.13
C VAL A 822 2.78 -3.15 66.30
N SER A 823 2.78 -3.77 67.48
CA SER A 823 2.42 -3.07 68.70
C SER A 823 3.30 -3.42 69.88
N GLY A 824 3.67 -2.39 70.65
CA GLY A 824 4.54 -2.55 71.83
C GLY A 824 5.89 -3.21 71.52
N GLY A 825 6.46 -2.95 70.34
CA GLY A 825 7.69 -3.54 69.84
C GLY A 825 7.57 -4.99 69.34
N LYS A 826 6.36 -5.52 69.22
CA LYS A 826 6.07 -6.89 68.79
C LYS A 826 5.34 -6.90 67.45
N MET A 827 5.86 -7.64 66.48
CA MET A 827 5.17 -7.88 65.21
C MET A 827 4.20 -9.06 65.36
N THR A 828 2.96 -8.84 64.94
CA THR A 828 1.88 -9.83 64.92
C THR A 828 1.50 -10.09 63.47
N LEU A 829 1.46 -11.36 63.09
CA LEU A 829 1.04 -11.81 61.76
C LEU A 829 -0.38 -12.33 61.83
N ILE A 830 -1.28 -11.76 61.03
CA ILE A 830 -2.68 -12.17 60.92
C ILE A 830 -2.84 -12.83 59.55
N GLU A 831 -3.07 -14.14 59.54
CA GLU A 831 -3.30 -14.91 58.31
C GLU A 831 -4.63 -14.48 57.68
N ARG A 832 -4.60 -14.17 56.38
CA ARG A 832 -5.80 -13.82 55.60
C ARG A 832 -6.59 -15.08 55.26
N SER A 833 -7.90 -14.93 55.04
CA SER A 833 -8.78 -16.01 54.57
C SER A 833 -8.67 -16.30 53.08
N ASP A 834 -8.05 -15.40 52.31
CA ASP A 834 -7.86 -15.49 50.87
C ASP A 834 -6.42 -15.21 50.46
N TYR A 835 -6.15 -15.41 49.17
CA TYR A 835 -4.85 -15.16 48.54
C TYR A 835 -4.90 -13.92 47.63
N GLN A 836 -5.82 -13.00 47.92
CA GLN A 836 -6.06 -11.83 47.09
C GLN A 836 -5.46 -10.58 47.73
N LEU A 837 -4.98 -9.70 46.87
CA LEU A 837 -4.31 -8.45 47.22
C LEU A 837 -4.99 -7.31 46.46
N ALA A 838 -5.43 -6.27 47.17
CA ALA A 838 -5.94 -5.06 46.53
C ALA A 838 -4.80 -4.24 45.91
N LYS A 839 -5.09 -3.44 44.88
CA LYS A 839 -4.11 -2.49 44.36
C LYS A 839 -3.56 -1.60 45.50
N GLU A 840 -2.28 -1.26 45.41
CA GLU A 840 -1.55 -0.43 46.38
C GLU A 840 -1.45 -1.01 47.80
N GLU A 841 -1.87 -2.26 48.01
CA GLU A 841 -1.75 -2.99 49.28
C GLU A 841 -0.40 -3.73 49.35
N GLY A 842 0.18 -3.82 50.56
CA GLY A 842 1.37 -4.62 50.83
C GLY A 842 1.04 -5.86 51.65
N VAL A 843 1.58 -7.02 51.30
CA VAL A 843 1.39 -8.27 52.06
C VAL A 843 2.71 -8.98 52.32
N LEU A 844 2.69 -9.83 53.35
CA LEU A 844 3.77 -10.78 53.64
C LEU A 844 3.31 -12.19 53.27
N LEU A 845 4.14 -12.88 52.50
CA LEU A 845 3.89 -14.23 52.03
C LEU A 845 4.78 -15.20 52.81
N LYS A 846 4.23 -16.36 53.19
CA LYS A 846 4.98 -17.53 53.64
C LYS A 846 4.63 -18.72 52.76
N THR A 847 5.63 -19.44 52.31
CA THR A 847 5.45 -20.64 51.50
C THR A 847 6.58 -21.66 51.76
N ASP A 848 6.42 -22.88 51.26
CA ASP A 848 7.36 -24.00 51.37
C ASP A 848 8.28 -24.16 50.14
N GLY A 849 8.38 -23.14 49.30
CA GLY A 849 9.30 -23.11 48.17
C GLY A 849 9.55 -21.70 47.64
N GLU A 850 10.53 -21.56 46.76
CA GLU A 850 11.12 -20.26 46.44
C GLU A 850 10.26 -19.37 45.53
N TYR A 851 9.40 -19.96 44.69
CA TYR A 851 8.64 -19.21 43.69
C TYR A 851 7.14 -19.27 43.95
N VAL A 852 6.44 -18.16 43.69
CA VAL A 852 4.99 -17.99 43.84
C VAL A 852 4.46 -17.31 42.58
N ASN A 853 3.25 -17.66 42.15
CA ASN A 853 2.58 -16.96 41.07
C ASN A 853 1.83 -15.73 41.55
N ALA A 854 1.86 -14.69 40.73
CA ALA A 854 1.05 -13.49 40.87
C ALA A 854 0.33 -13.24 39.54
N LYS A 855 -1.00 -13.28 39.55
CA LYS A 855 -1.85 -13.01 38.39
C LYS A 855 -2.65 -11.73 38.63
N ALA A 856 -2.53 -10.75 37.74
CA ALA A 856 -3.36 -9.56 37.79
C ALA A 856 -4.83 -9.91 37.52
N ASN A 857 -5.72 -9.34 38.32
CA ASN A 857 -7.17 -9.48 38.14
C ASN A 857 -7.66 -8.52 37.05
N GLU A 858 -8.78 -8.90 36.42
CA GLU A 858 -9.43 -8.08 35.37
C GLU A 858 -10.04 -6.79 35.93
N THR A 859 -10.46 -6.81 37.21
CA THR A 859 -11.07 -5.67 37.90
C THR A 859 -10.34 -5.35 39.21
N ASN A 860 -10.55 -4.12 39.70
CA ASN A 860 -9.94 -3.57 40.91
C ASN A 860 -10.99 -3.31 42.00
N ASP A 861 -11.72 -4.36 42.37
CA ASP A 861 -12.88 -4.28 43.26
C ASP A 861 -12.54 -4.61 44.73
N LEU A 862 -11.31 -5.02 45.01
CA LEU A 862 -10.86 -5.34 46.36
C LEU A 862 -10.61 -4.08 47.17
N THR A 863 -10.94 -4.17 48.46
CA THR A 863 -10.67 -3.10 49.42
C THR A 863 -9.34 -3.36 50.11
N LYS A 864 -8.43 -2.40 50.02
CA LYS A 864 -7.13 -2.43 50.71
C LYS A 864 -7.35 -2.45 52.23
N ALA A 865 -6.58 -3.30 52.94
CA ALA A 865 -6.58 -3.32 54.40
C ALA A 865 -6.24 -1.94 54.99
N SER A 866 -6.93 -1.57 56.07
CA SER A 866 -6.68 -0.30 56.75
C SER A 866 -5.30 -0.28 57.42
N SER A 867 -4.77 0.92 57.68
CA SER A 867 -3.49 1.08 58.38
C SER A 867 -3.49 0.50 59.80
N ASP A 868 -4.66 0.31 60.42
CA ASP A 868 -4.78 -0.28 61.75
C ASP A 868 -4.68 -1.82 61.71
N GLU A 869 -4.99 -2.42 60.56
CA GLU A 869 -4.98 -3.87 60.34
C GLU A 869 -3.71 -4.35 59.63
N ASN A 870 -3.02 -3.45 58.93
CA ASN A 870 -1.82 -3.79 58.17
C ASN A 870 -0.84 -2.62 58.06
N HIS A 871 0.35 -2.80 58.63
CA HIS A 871 1.47 -1.86 58.60
C HIS A 871 2.39 -2.07 57.38
N LEU A 872 2.10 -3.05 56.51
CA LEU A 872 2.82 -3.25 55.27
C LEU A 872 2.33 -2.27 54.21
N VAL A 873 3.28 -1.49 53.67
CA VAL A 873 3.03 -0.46 52.68
C VAL A 873 3.64 -0.88 51.35
N ALA A 874 2.85 -0.74 50.29
CA ALA A 874 3.28 -1.04 48.93
C ALA A 874 4.42 -0.11 48.49
N THR A 875 5.39 -0.65 47.75
CA THR A 875 6.45 0.17 47.15
C THR A 875 5.93 0.92 45.92
N PRO A 876 6.46 2.11 45.61
CA PRO A 876 6.07 2.87 44.42
C PRO A 876 6.28 2.10 43.12
N ALA A 877 5.61 2.54 42.05
CA ALA A 877 5.70 1.93 40.72
C ALA A 877 7.12 2.00 40.13
N GLU A 878 7.87 3.06 40.45
CA GLU A 878 9.26 3.24 40.03
C GLU A 878 10.22 3.13 41.22
N ALA A 879 11.44 2.67 40.94
CA ALA A 879 12.46 2.52 41.97
C ALA A 879 12.92 3.90 42.47
N GLN A 880 12.50 4.25 43.69
CA GLN A 880 12.82 5.53 44.31
C GLN A 880 13.09 5.40 45.81
N THR A 881 13.71 6.44 46.38
CA THR A 881 13.86 6.54 47.83
C THR A 881 12.53 7.03 48.42
N VAL A 882 11.90 6.21 49.25
CA VAL A 882 10.73 6.60 50.04
C VAL A 882 11.16 7.11 51.40
N THR A 883 10.44 8.09 51.93
CA THR A 883 10.68 8.69 53.26
C THR A 883 9.54 8.31 54.18
N ALA A 884 9.85 8.04 55.44
CA ALA A 884 8.87 7.72 56.46
C ALA A 884 7.89 8.87 56.66
N GLU A 885 6.63 8.55 56.91
CA GLU A 885 5.68 9.51 57.46
C GLU A 885 6.18 10.08 58.79
N THR A 886 5.72 11.29 59.13
CA THR A 886 6.17 11.97 60.36
C THR A 886 5.86 11.12 61.58
N GLY A 887 6.87 10.81 62.40
CA GLY A 887 6.73 9.96 63.58
C GLY A 887 6.68 8.46 63.27
N CYS A 888 7.17 8.02 62.09
CA CYS A 888 7.30 6.61 61.72
C CYS A 888 8.75 6.22 61.40
N LYS A 889 9.03 4.91 61.43
CA LYS A 889 10.27 4.27 60.97
C LYS A 889 9.97 3.23 59.90
N LEU A 890 10.91 3.03 58.98
CA LEU A 890 10.78 2.07 57.88
C LEU A 890 11.67 0.83 58.07
N TYR A 891 11.10 -0.34 57.82
CA TYR A 891 11.81 -1.62 57.88
C TYR A 891 11.67 -2.40 56.57
N ARG A 892 12.75 -3.04 56.14
CA ARG A 892 12.83 -3.87 54.93
C ARG A 892 13.00 -5.34 55.29
N LEU A 893 12.27 -6.22 54.61
CA LEU A 893 12.56 -7.66 54.64
C LEU A 893 13.95 -7.93 54.04
N THR A 894 14.88 -8.43 54.83
CA THR A 894 16.26 -8.72 54.43
C THR A 894 16.92 -9.70 55.40
N TYR A 895 18.07 -10.25 55.02
CA TYR A 895 18.90 -11.05 55.93
C TYR A 895 19.74 -10.16 56.85
N ASN A 896 20.00 -10.62 58.08
CA ASN A 896 21.00 -9.98 58.96
C ASN A 896 22.37 -9.97 58.30
N ASN A 897 22.74 -11.12 57.74
CA ASN A 897 23.93 -11.29 56.93
C ASN A 897 23.52 -11.77 55.54
N ALA A 898 23.55 -10.86 54.57
CA ALA A 898 23.16 -11.14 53.20
C ALA A 898 24.08 -12.17 52.52
N THR A 899 25.36 -12.25 52.91
CA THR A 899 26.34 -13.18 52.33
C THR A 899 26.08 -14.61 52.77
N THR A 900 25.79 -14.84 54.05
CA THR A 900 25.51 -16.17 54.60
C THR A 900 24.02 -16.55 54.53
N LYS A 901 23.15 -15.61 54.11
CA LYS A 901 21.67 -15.73 54.14
C LYS A 901 21.14 -16.11 55.53
N GLU A 902 21.77 -15.60 56.57
CA GLU A 902 21.40 -15.91 57.96
C GLU A 902 20.38 -14.91 58.51
N ARG A 903 19.39 -15.44 59.25
CA ARG A 903 18.39 -14.69 60.04
C ARG A 903 17.58 -13.71 59.20
N LEU A 904 16.68 -14.25 58.37
CA LEU A 904 15.73 -13.44 57.59
C LEU A 904 14.73 -12.73 58.51
N GLY A 905 14.47 -11.46 58.23
CA GLY A 905 13.55 -10.66 59.04
C GLY A 905 13.34 -9.25 58.49
N PHE A 906 12.54 -8.43 59.17
CA PHE A 906 12.42 -7.01 58.85
C PHE A 906 13.47 -6.21 59.61
N TYR A 907 14.42 -5.61 58.90
CA TYR A 907 15.50 -4.80 59.48
C TYR A 907 15.28 -3.32 59.20
N LEU A 908 15.68 -2.47 60.15
CA LEU A 908 15.61 -1.01 60.01
C LEU A 908 16.44 -0.56 58.79
N SER A 909 15.95 0.40 58.02
CA SER A 909 16.76 1.04 56.98
C SER A 909 17.95 1.82 57.58
N ASN A 910 19.00 2.10 56.82
CA ASN A 910 20.27 2.64 57.34
C ASN A 910 20.13 3.90 58.23
N ASP A 911 19.15 4.76 57.97
CA ASP A 911 18.82 5.96 58.75
C ASP A 911 17.45 5.85 59.49
N GLY A 912 16.74 4.74 59.31
CA GLY A 912 15.39 4.49 59.82
C GLY A 912 14.29 5.38 59.25
N ILE A 913 14.63 6.36 58.41
CA ILE A 913 13.72 7.41 57.88
C ILE A 913 13.57 7.29 56.38
N SER A 914 14.55 6.73 55.66
CA SER A 914 14.48 6.54 54.22
C SER A 914 14.86 5.12 53.81
N LEU A 915 14.24 4.60 52.75
CA LEU A 915 14.67 3.35 52.12
C LEU A 915 14.55 3.44 50.61
N LYS A 916 15.46 2.75 49.91
CA LYS A 916 15.37 2.55 48.46
C LYS A 916 14.31 1.47 48.19
N ALA A 917 13.15 1.89 47.71
CA ALA A 917 12.04 1.02 47.43
C ALA A 917 12.24 0.33 46.07
N THR A 918 12.20 -1.00 46.06
CA THR A 918 12.13 -1.77 44.81
C THR A 918 10.67 -1.99 44.49
N PRO A 919 10.21 -1.63 43.29
CA PRO A 919 8.83 -1.87 42.87
C PRO A 919 8.40 -3.34 42.99
N GLY A 920 7.11 -3.59 43.20
CA GLY A 920 6.55 -4.94 43.33
C GLY A 920 6.78 -5.61 44.70
N LYS A 921 7.23 -4.85 45.71
CA LYS A 921 7.51 -5.34 47.07
C LYS A 921 6.72 -4.53 48.09
N ALA A 922 6.74 -4.93 49.35
CA ALA A 922 6.24 -4.09 50.44
C ALA A 922 7.33 -3.84 51.48
N TYR A 923 7.25 -2.72 52.17
CA TYR A 923 8.04 -2.39 53.35
C TYR A 923 7.12 -2.25 54.55
N LEU A 924 7.67 -2.39 55.76
CA LEU A 924 6.91 -2.25 56.98
C LEU A 924 7.11 -0.82 57.53
N GLN A 925 6.01 -0.09 57.73
CA GLN A 925 6.01 1.25 58.30
C GLN A 925 5.45 1.20 59.71
N VAL A 926 6.24 1.61 60.70
CA VAL A 926 5.88 1.48 62.12
C VAL A 926 5.95 2.85 62.79
N SER A 927 4.92 3.24 63.53
CA SER A 927 4.96 4.48 64.30
C SER A 927 5.99 4.39 65.43
N GLU A 928 6.63 5.52 65.76
CA GLU A 928 7.61 5.61 66.85
C GLU A 928 6.99 5.26 68.22
N ASN A 929 5.67 5.46 68.38
CA ASN A 929 4.95 5.06 69.59
C ASN A 929 4.82 3.54 69.73
N GLU A 930 4.59 2.83 68.62
CA GLU A 930 4.49 1.37 68.61
C GLU A 930 5.89 0.71 68.67
N ALA A 931 6.94 1.42 68.24
CA ALA A 931 8.33 1.04 68.40
C ALA A 931 8.91 1.48 69.78
N LYS A 932 8.62 0.76 70.86
CA LYS A 932 9.06 1.13 72.24
C LYS A 932 10.60 1.16 72.47
N ASP A 933 11.04 1.99 73.43
CA ASP A 933 12.38 1.99 74.10
C ASP A 933 12.62 0.74 74.99
N PRO A 934 13.85 0.19 75.13
CA PRO A 934 14.15 -0.86 76.10
C PRO A 934 14.84 -0.37 77.38
N SER A 935 14.70 -1.20 78.41
CA SER A 935 15.51 -1.17 79.63
C SER A 935 17.01 -1.41 79.34
N SER A 936 17.84 -0.38 79.51
CA SER A 936 19.27 -0.37 79.87
C SER A 936 20.30 -1.32 79.21
N ALA A 937 20.01 -2.10 78.16
CA ALA A 937 21.04 -2.91 77.47
C ALA A 937 20.76 -3.10 75.97
N ALA A 938 21.64 -2.52 75.15
CA ALA A 938 21.85 -2.66 73.69
C ALA A 938 20.70 -2.33 72.71
N LEU A 939 21.07 -1.59 71.65
CA LEU A 939 20.26 -1.22 70.48
C LEU A 939 19.68 -2.44 69.78
N ALA A 940 18.54 -2.30 69.09
CA ALA A 940 18.08 -3.42 68.33
C ALA A 940 17.34 -3.16 67.01
N ARG A 941 17.50 -4.15 66.12
CA ARG A 941 17.75 -3.94 64.69
C ARG A 941 16.81 -4.75 63.78
N SER A 942 15.97 -5.66 64.30
CA SER A 942 15.10 -6.49 63.45
C SER A 942 13.90 -7.20 64.10
N PHE A 943 12.94 -7.59 63.24
CA PHE A 943 11.87 -8.56 63.53
C PHE A 943 12.18 -9.89 62.83
N VAL A 944 12.37 -10.98 63.57
CA VAL A 944 12.74 -12.30 63.00
C VAL A 944 11.59 -13.29 63.12
N PHE A 945 11.25 -13.98 62.03
CA PHE A 945 10.14 -14.93 62.02
C PHE A 945 10.41 -16.14 62.92
N GLY A 946 9.46 -16.51 63.79
CA GLY A 946 9.54 -17.72 64.61
C GLY A 946 9.06 -18.97 63.86
N GLY A 947 9.51 -20.15 64.29
CA GLY A 947 9.00 -21.43 63.81
C GLY A 947 7.60 -21.73 64.37
N GLY A 948 6.56 -21.63 63.55
CA GLY A 948 5.17 -22.00 63.91
C GLY A 948 4.21 -20.81 64.11
N ASN A 949 2.94 -21.13 64.35
CA ASN A 949 1.88 -20.14 64.58
C ASN A 949 2.15 -19.40 65.91
N GLU A 950 1.95 -18.07 65.86
CA GLU A 950 2.00 -17.11 66.96
C GLU A 950 3.36 -16.52 67.35
N THR A 951 3.52 -15.25 66.95
CA THR A 951 4.45 -14.25 67.46
C THR A 951 5.92 -14.46 67.08
N THR A 952 6.43 -13.55 66.23
CA THR A 952 7.82 -13.54 65.78
C THR A 952 8.74 -13.18 66.96
N GLY A 953 9.80 -13.96 67.18
CA GLY A 953 10.78 -13.70 68.23
C GLY A 953 11.44 -12.34 68.02
N ILE A 954 11.30 -11.46 69.02
CA ILE A 954 11.96 -10.16 69.05
C ILE A 954 13.42 -10.42 69.40
N ASP A 955 14.32 -10.39 68.41
CA ASP A 955 15.75 -10.09 68.64
C ASP A 955 16.02 -8.60 68.41
N GLY A 956 15.05 -7.81 68.90
CA GLY A 956 15.21 -6.54 69.58
C GLY A 956 14.79 -5.27 68.83
N ILE A 957 14.24 -4.35 69.64
CA ILE A 957 13.96 -2.89 69.53
C ILE A 957 14.97 -1.83 70.08
N THR A 958 15.75 -1.00 69.34
CA THR A 958 16.09 0.41 69.77
C THR A 958 16.80 1.33 68.75
N ILE A 959 16.52 2.64 68.87
CA ILE A 959 16.92 3.82 68.06
C ILE A 959 17.86 4.77 68.87
N MET A 960 18.72 5.57 68.20
CA MET A 960 19.37 6.76 68.81
C MET A 960 19.53 7.96 67.85
N GLY A 961 19.38 9.16 68.42
CA GLY A 961 19.74 10.51 67.91
C GLY A 961 18.54 11.46 67.97
N THR A 962 18.46 12.53 68.77
CA THR A 962 19.43 13.56 69.16
C THR A 962 19.13 14.14 70.57
N ASP A 963 20.13 14.81 71.15
CA ASP A 963 20.25 15.35 72.53
C ASP A 963 18.98 15.83 73.29
N VAL A 964 18.87 15.48 74.59
CA VAL A 964 18.80 16.39 75.77
C VAL A 964 18.46 15.59 77.07
N GLN A 965 19.11 15.99 78.16
CA GLN A 965 19.09 15.53 79.56
C GLN A 965 17.76 15.06 80.21
N ARG A 966 17.80 14.06 81.13
CA ARG A 966 17.66 14.19 82.62
C ARG A 966 17.34 12.85 83.34
N HIS A 967 17.78 12.77 84.59
CA HIS A 967 17.64 11.67 85.57
C HIS A 967 16.19 11.20 85.87
N GLY A 968 16.04 9.93 86.27
CA GLY A 968 14.88 9.42 87.02
C GLY A 968 15.18 8.12 87.78
N THR A 969 15.08 8.15 89.12
CA THR A 969 15.32 7.06 90.07
C THR A 969 14.07 6.18 90.25
N ILE A 970 14.20 4.86 90.32
CA ILE A 970 13.08 3.94 90.64
C ILE A 970 13.07 3.67 92.16
N GLU A 971 11.99 4.04 92.85
CA GLU A 971 11.79 3.71 94.28
C GLU A 971 11.21 2.29 94.48
N GLY A 972 12.00 1.45 95.16
CA GLY A 972 11.62 0.09 95.56
C GLY A 972 12.81 -0.73 96.07
N ILE A 973 12.53 -1.81 96.82
CA ILE A 973 13.52 -2.84 97.17
C ILE A 973 13.26 -4.02 96.24
N PHE A 974 14.28 -4.53 95.57
CA PHE A 974 14.18 -5.61 94.60
C PHE A 974 15.09 -6.78 94.98
N ASP A 975 14.66 -8.02 94.74
CA ASP A 975 15.56 -9.17 94.88
C ASP A 975 16.61 -9.20 93.74
N LEU A 976 17.58 -10.12 93.81
CA LEU A 976 18.63 -10.25 92.80
C LEU A 976 18.11 -10.76 91.45
N GLN A 977 16.82 -11.11 91.37
CA GLN A 977 16.12 -11.51 90.14
C GLN A 977 15.23 -10.36 89.61
N GLY A 978 15.30 -9.16 90.21
CA GLY A 978 14.62 -7.96 89.74
C GLY A 978 13.14 -7.85 90.12
N ARG A 979 12.62 -8.70 91.01
CA ARG A 979 11.23 -8.62 91.49
C ARG A 979 11.10 -7.61 92.60
N LYS A 980 10.11 -6.73 92.55
CA LYS A 980 9.84 -5.73 93.61
C LYS A 980 9.33 -6.44 94.87
N ILE A 981 10.04 -6.27 95.98
CA ILE A 981 9.76 -6.90 97.27
C ILE A 981 9.23 -5.83 98.23
N SER A 982 8.00 -6.01 98.69
CA SER A 982 7.34 -5.09 99.64
C SER A 982 7.73 -5.36 101.10
N ASN A 983 8.08 -6.60 101.46
CA ASN A 983 8.49 -7.00 102.81
C ASN A 983 9.74 -7.91 102.76
N PRO A 984 10.95 -7.35 102.65
CA PRO A 984 12.17 -8.13 102.52
C PRO A 984 12.55 -8.84 103.83
N THR A 985 12.81 -10.15 103.77
CA THR A 985 13.43 -10.93 104.85
C THR A 985 14.95 -10.80 104.81
N LYS A 986 15.68 -11.33 105.80
CA LYS A 986 17.16 -11.25 105.85
C LYS A 986 17.80 -11.76 104.56
N GLY A 987 18.54 -10.89 103.86
CA GLY A 987 19.05 -11.20 102.52
C GLY A 987 19.68 -10.01 101.80
N ILE A 988 20.09 -10.23 100.56
CA ILE A 988 20.72 -9.23 99.69
C ILE A 988 19.69 -8.74 98.67
N TYR A 989 19.51 -7.42 98.59
CA TYR A 989 18.56 -6.76 97.71
C TYR A 989 19.19 -5.58 96.98
N ILE A 990 18.47 -5.04 96.01
CA ILE A 990 18.82 -3.80 95.31
C ILE A 990 17.81 -2.72 95.70
N LYS A 991 18.29 -1.60 96.24
CA LYS A 991 17.49 -0.41 96.55
C LYS A 991 18.19 0.81 95.99
N ASN A 992 17.51 1.64 95.20
CA ASN A 992 18.06 2.83 94.56
C ASN A 992 19.38 2.54 93.80
N ASN A 993 19.39 1.46 93.01
CA ASN A 993 20.53 1.01 92.22
C ASN A 993 21.80 0.66 93.02
N LYS A 994 21.67 0.42 94.34
CA LYS A 994 22.76 -0.06 95.19
C LYS A 994 22.40 -1.39 95.84
N LYS A 995 23.38 -2.28 95.92
CA LYS A 995 23.29 -3.54 96.67
C LYS A 995 23.19 -3.19 98.16
N VAL A 996 22.11 -3.62 98.80
CA VAL A 996 21.87 -3.46 100.23
C VAL A 996 21.69 -4.83 100.88
N VAL A 997 22.22 -4.98 102.09
CA VAL A 997 22.05 -6.20 102.88
C VAL A 997 21.08 -5.90 104.01
N ILE A 998 19.94 -6.57 104.01
CA ILE A 998 18.94 -6.47 105.07
C ILE A 998 19.27 -7.58 106.07
N LYS A 999 19.65 -7.19 107.30
CA LYS A 999 20.20 -8.08 108.33
C LYS A 999 19.14 -8.69 109.23
#